data_AF-A0A7W9DKQ1-F1
#
_entry.id   AF-A0A7W9DKQ1-F1
#
_cell.length_a   1.000
_cell.length_b   1.000
_cell.length_c   1.000
_cell.angle_alpha   90.00
_cell.angle_beta   90.00
_cell.angle_gamma   90.00
#
_symmetry.space_group_name_H-M   'P 1'
#
loop_
_entity.id
_entity.type
_entity.pdbx_description
1 polymer ?
#
loop_
_entity_poly.entity_id
_entity_poly.type
_entity_poly.pdbx_seq_one_letter_code
_entity_poly.pdbx_strand_id
1 'polypeptide(L)'
;MGNFKVKSIVIAILLSCGIPGYSFAQTKEDKVLINQIDQEVTTLMERGKIPGLSLVILKDGHRIIRNYGYADLEKKIPVTAQTLFQLGSTSKAFTALAVLNLAKTGSLKLDADVADYIPWFKVNYKDKAAKVTIRQLLHHTSGISWQTLSLIPESNTANSLEQTVRKTVDLDLRNLPGKKFEYATINYDILAYVIQTVTHQPFESYLQNQVIGALQLANSSVGTPVDPKLMAKGYKIGFYKARPYTAPVYKGNNAAGYVISNTTDMAKWLEFQLGTTNSELKELANTTHERDQTVPLHGMSSYAMGWEVNLDGKGNIYHEGLNPNYTSYVNLNTAGHTALAILANSNSSFTTLIGENVTRILAGDPVTKDFEKVDKSDQTYAFVTFLLAGYVLLVVAFVGKIGIDAFKQKRKFEGLTREKSAQLFFFVLCLVPIFFALYLVPKALAGFTWESAIVWSPVSFLVMAQLVLGAIAISFFAFFISLLFPEQDKLKNQLPQILVMSILSGLANMLVIVLITSSVDNSQWKYLLFYYALTCCIYILGRRYVQVNLVTISRNVVYELRIRIIDKLFSTNYQNFEKIDRGKIYTALNDNVNTIGESTNMLVMLITSTFTALGTFIYLASIAFWATILTIVLVLCVSLLYYLVSKSTNKYFEEAWTTRNVFMNHINGLMDGFKEISMHRNKKLEYKADVTHTVNEFKEKMTTANVRFINASMVGESLLVVLLGTVVFALPKIFPGIYASTIMSFVIILLYLMKPINELLGSVPAIMQLKIAWNRVQEFLTGIPATLDIYAEPLPLEKVVNSIKLQGVSYQHKNKNEKNSFGVGPIELEVKKGEILFIIGANGSGKTTLAKLLTGLYEPDQGRILINDKPVTGSQLGEYFSTVFSPSYLFEKLYNININDKAADIAKYLKILNLDEKVEISEKGYSTIDLSGGQRKRLALLQCYLEDSPIYLFDEWAADQDPGYRSFFYRILLPDMQKLGKIVIAITHDDHYFDVANDIMKMKQGRLEKYVSENLSAVELV
;
A
#
# COMPACT_ATOMS: atom_id res chain seq x y z
N MET A 1 -56.69 -44.68 -34.26
CA MET A 1 -56.74 -46.15 -34.16
C MET A 1 -56.34 -46.76 -35.51
N GLY A 2 -55.29 -47.59 -35.53
CA GLY A 2 -54.92 -48.59 -36.56
C GLY A 2 -54.52 -48.11 -37.96
N ASN A 3 -53.23 -48.03 -38.36
CA ASN A 3 -52.32 -49.10 -38.84
C ASN A 3 -52.73 -49.80 -40.17
N PHE A 4 -52.00 -49.65 -41.28
CA PHE A 4 -50.86 -50.52 -41.72
C PHE A 4 -50.43 -50.22 -43.20
N LYS A 5 -49.13 -50.41 -43.46
CA LYS A 5 -48.38 -50.29 -44.74
C LYS A 5 -48.74 -51.37 -45.78
N VAL A 6 -48.58 -51.09 -47.09
CA VAL A 6 -47.92 -51.98 -48.09
C VAL A 6 -47.28 -51.17 -49.24
N LYS A 7 -46.09 -51.65 -49.69
CA LYS A 7 -45.25 -51.22 -50.82
C LYS A 7 -45.84 -51.56 -52.19
N SER A 8 -45.41 -50.84 -53.25
CA SER A 8 -44.83 -51.37 -54.51
C SER A 8 -45.23 -50.53 -55.73
N ILE A 9 -44.31 -49.70 -56.24
CA ILE A 9 -44.26 -49.34 -57.66
C ILE A 9 -42.78 -49.37 -58.07
N VAL A 10 -42.43 -50.45 -58.76
CA VAL A 10 -41.25 -50.59 -59.63
C VAL A 10 -41.80 -50.54 -61.05
N ILE A 11 -41.00 -50.04 -62.00
CA ILE A 11 -41.23 -49.88 -63.45
C ILE A 11 -41.63 -48.45 -63.86
N ALA A 12 -40.62 -47.57 -63.90
CA ALA A 12 -40.47 -46.52 -64.91
C ALA A 12 -38.99 -46.06 -64.95
N ILE A 13 -38.10 -47.02 -65.20
CA ILE A 13 -36.71 -46.77 -65.60
C ILE A 13 -36.61 -47.18 -67.06
N LEU A 14 -36.36 -46.22 -67.95
CA LEU A 14 -35.46 -46.27 -69.12
C LEU A 14 -35.89 -45.23 -70.16
N LEU A 15 -34.91 -44.41 -70.59
CA LEU A 15 -34.93 -43.42 -71.68
C LEU A 15 -35.15 -41.95 -71.28
N SER A 16 -34.11 -41.34 -70.72
CA SER A 16 -33.61 -40.05 -71.23
C SER A 16 -32.18 -39.82 -70.75
N CYS A 17 -31.23 -40.24 -71.59
CA CYS A 17 -29.83 -39.84 -71.49
C CYS A 17 -29.71 -38.33 -71.70
N GLY A 18 -29.49 -37.60 -70.61
CA GLY A 18 -28.93 -36.24 -70.61
C GLY A 18 -27.60 -36.29 -69.86
N ILE A 19 -26.51 -36.06 -70.58
CA ILE A 19 -25.13 -36.06 -70.10
C ILE A 19 -24.98 -35.10 -68.89
N PRO A 20 -24.60 -35.56 -67.68
CA PRO A 20 -24.10 -34.67 -66.66
C PRO A 20 -22.60 -34.50 -66.90
N GLY A 21 -22.21 -33.28 -67.25
CA GLY A 21 -20.81 -32.87 -67.22
C GLY A 21 -20.22 -33.14 -65.83
N TYR A 22 -18.99 -33.64 -65.82
CA TYR A 22 -18.17 -33.77 -64.63
C TYR A 22 -17.93 -32.38 -64.02
N SER A 23 -18.79 -31.96 -63.09
CA SER A 23 -18.47 -30.88 -62.16
C SER A 23 -17.77 -31.52 -60.95
N PHE A 24 -16.48 -31.24 -60.81
CA PHE A 24 -15.68 -31.55 -59.61
C PHE A 24 -16.40 -31.01 -58.36
N ALA A 25 -16.96 -31.90 -57.56
CA ALA A 25 -17.45 -31.57 -56.23
C ALA A 25 -16.26 -31.64 -55.25
N GLN A 26 -15.94 -30.52 -54.60
CA GLN A 26 -15.14 -30.53 -53.37
C GLN A 26 -15.77 -31.51 -52.39
N THR A 27 -14.96 -32.43 -51.86
CA THR A 27 -15.41 -33.47 -50.93
C THR A 27 -15.97 -32.83 -49.65
N LYS A 28 -16.91 -33.52 -48.99
CA LYS A 28 -17.53 -33.07 -47.72
C LYS A 28 -16.49 -32.81 -46.62
N GLU A 29 -15.33 -33.46 -46.71
CA GLU A 29 -14.21 -33.41 -45.78
C GLU A 29 -13.41 -32.09 -45.88
N ASP A 30 -13.16 -31.60 -47.11
CA ASP A 30 -12.49 -30.31 -47.33
C ASP A 30 -13.28 -29.12 -46.76
N LYS A 31 -14.62 -29.18 -46.85
CA LYS A 31 -15.49 -28.15 -46.27
C LYS A 31 -15.44 -28.11 -44.75
N VAL A 32 -15.30 -29.27 -44.10
CA VAL A 32 -15.19 -29.35 -42.62
C VAL A 32 -13.85 -28.78 -42.17
N LEU A 33 -12.76 -29.15 -42.85
CA LEU A 33 -11.40 -28.65 -42.56
C LEU A 33 -11.31 -27.12 -42.71
N ILE A 34 -11.84 -26.58 -43.80
CA ILE A 34 -11.87 -25.13 -44.06
C ILE A 34 -12.68 -24.40 -42.99
N ASN A 35 -13.84 -24.90 -42.61
CA ASN A 35 -14.65 -24.28 -41.55
C ASN A 35 -13.92 -24.25 -40.21
N GLN A 36 -13.18 -25.32 -39.88
CA GLN A 36 -12.35 -25.37 -38.68
C GLN A 36 -11.22 -24.32 -38.72
N ILE A 37 -10.57 -24.15 -39.87
CA ILE A 37 -9.56 -23.11 -40.08
C ILE A 37 -10.18 -21.71 -39.97
N ASP A 38 -11.30 -21.45 -40.64
CA ASP A 38 -11.98 -20.16 -40.62
C ASP A 38 -12.38 -19.77 -39.18
N GLN A 39 -12.89 -20.73 -38.40
CA GLN A 39 -13.24 -20.53 -36.99
C GLN A 39 -12.01 -20.21 -36.13
N GLU A 40 -10.93 -20.98 -36.29
CA GLU A 40 -9.69 -20.78 -35.52
C GLU A 40 -9.04 -19.43 -35.84
N VAL A 41 -8.91 -19.09 -37.13
CA VAL A 41 -8.36 -17.82 -37.61
C VAL A 41 -9.16 -16.65 -37.05
N THR A 42 -10.49 -16.66 -37.20
CA THR A 42 -11.35 -15.58 -36.72
C THR A 42 -11.25 -15.42 -35.20
N THR A 43 -11.25 -16.53 -34.46
CA THR A 43 -11.13 -16.51 -32.98
C THR A 43 -9.81 -15.89 -32.52
N LEU A 44 -8.70 -16.26 -33.15
CA LEU A 44 -7.38 -15.76 -32.78
C LEU A 44 -7.14 -14.32 -33.29
N MET A 45 -7.71 -13.93 -34.44
CA MET A 45 -7.69 -12.54 -34.90
C MET A 45 -8.40 -11.61 -33.92
N GLU A 46 -9.56 -12.01 -33.38
CA GLU A 46 -10.29 -11.24 -32.38
C GLU A 46 -9.51 -11.09 -31.07
N ARG A 47 -8.80 -12.15 -30.64
CA ARG A 47 -7.96 -12.13 -29.44
C ARG A 47 -6.70 -11.28 -29.64
N GLY A 48 -6.03 -11.47 -30.77
CA GLY A 48 -4.81 -10.75 -31.15
C GLY A 48 -5.02 -9.37 -31.70
N LYS A 49 -6.28 -8.93 -31.82
CA LYS A 49 -6.70 -7.64 -32.38
C LYS A 49 -6.07 -7.40 -33.76
N ILE A 50 -6.05 -8.43 -34.60
CA ILE A 50 -5.50 -8.37 -35.96
C ILE A 50 -6.58 -7.77 -36.87
N PRO A 51 -6.38 -6.57 -37.46
CA PRO A 51 -7.42 -5.92 -38.26
C PRO A 51 -7.71 -6.63 -39.57
N GLY A 52 -6.68 -7.11 -40.26
CA GLY A 52 -6.77 -7.78 -41.55
C GLY A 52 -5.70 -8.84 -41.72
N LEU A 53 -6.09 -9.96 -42.31
CA LEU A 53 -5.24 -11.12 -42.54
C LEU A 53 -5.60 -11.78 -43.86
N SER A 54 -4.59 -12.21 -44.61
CA SER A 54 -4.75 -13.04 -45.81
C SER A 54 -3.93 -14.30 -45.64
N LEU A 55 -4.51 -15.47 -45.90
CA LEU A 55 -3.79 -16.74 -45.87
C LEU A 55 -3.96 -17.53 -47.17
N VAL A 56 -2.91 -18.26 -47.53
CA VAL A 56 -2.92 -19.25 -48.60
C VAL A 56 -2.46 -20.59 -48.06
N ILE A 57 -3.21 -21.64 -48.41
CA ILE A 57 -2.88 -23.03 -48.12
C ILE A 57 -2.73 -23.76 -49.45
N LEU A 58 -1.64 -24.52 -49.58
CA LEU A 58 -1.47 -25.52 -50.61
C LEU A 58 -1.54 -26.89 -49.94
N LYS A 59 -2.42 -27.77 -50.43
CA LYS A 59 -2.53 -29.15 -49.96
C LYS A 59 -2.93 -30.04 -51.13
N ASP A 60 -2.14 -31.08 -51.39
CA ASP A 60 -2.42 -32.09 -52.41
C ASP A 60 -2.70 -31.49 -53.82
N GLY A 61 -1.99 -30.41 -54.17
CA GLY A 61 -2.17 -29.70 -55.45
C GLY A 61 -3.36 -28.73 -55.49
N HIS A 62 -4.13 -28.62 -54.41
CA HIS A 62 -5.21 -27.64 -54.28
C HIS A 62 -4.73 -26.36 -53.58
N ARG A 63 -5.08 -25.22 -54.18
CA ARG A 63 -4.82 -23.88 -53.64
C ARG A 63 -6.09 -23.32 -52.99
N ILE A 64 -5.98 -22.95 -51.72
CA ILE A 64 -7.06 -22.32 -50.95
C ILE A 64 -6.56 -20.96 -50.47
N ILE A 65 -7.23 -19.87 -50.89
CA ILE A 65 -7.00 -18.54 -50.35
C ILE A 65 -8.19 -18.12 -49.49
N ARG A 66 -7.90 -17.54 -48.33
CA ARG A 66 -8.89 -16.92 -47.46
C ARG A 66 -8.41 -15.55 -47.02
N ASN A 67 -9.35 -14.61 -46.97
CA ASN A 67 -9.11 -13.23 -46.59
C ASN A 67 -10.08 -12.86 -45.47
N TYR A 68 -9.57 -12.20 -44.44
CA TYR A 68 -10.32 -11.88 -43.23
C TYR A 68 -10.09 -10.42 -42.86
N GLY A 69 -11.13 -9.78 -42.32
CA GLY A 69 -11.04 -8.42 -41.80
C GLY A 69 -10.77 -7.36 -42.88
N TYR A 70 -10.01 -6.33 -42.50
CA TYR A 70 -9.86 -5.09 -43.25
C TYR A 70 -8.40 -4.70 -43.49
N ALA A 71 -8.08 -4.37 -44.74
CA ALA A 71 -6.82 -3.75 -45.14
C ALA A 71 -6.71 -2.31 -44.57
N ASP A 72 -7.84 -1.61 -44.45
CA ASP A 72 -7.98 -0.36 -43.70
C ASP A 72 -9.22 -0.44 -42.80
N LEU A 73 -8.99 -0.54 -41.49
CA LEU A 73 -10.03 -0.69 -40.47
C LEU A 73 -10.93 0.55 -40.35
N GLU A 74 -10.41 1.76 -40.57
CA GLU A 74 -11.18 3.00 -40.43
C GLU A 74 -12.09 3.19 -41.64
N LYS A 75 -11.57 2.93 -42.84
CA LYS A 75 -12.33 3.01 -44.09
C LYS A 75 -13.14 1.75 -44.40
N LYS A 76 -13.01 0.70 -43.58
CA LYS A 76 -13.61 -0.62 -43.78
C LYS A 76 -13.31 -1.23 -45.16
N ILE A 77 -12.09 -1.04 -45.66
CA ILE A 77 -11.64 -1.65 -46.92
C ILE A 77 -11.31 -3.12 -46.64
N PRO A 78 -12.00 -4.11 -47.24
CA PRO A 78 -11.76 -5.52 -46.94
C PRO A 78 -10.40 -5.98 -47.44
N VAL A 79 -9.81 -6.97 -46.76
CA VAL A 79 -8.64 -7.68 -47.29
C VAL A 79 -9.06 -8.52 -48.50
N THR A 80 -8.25 -8.50 -49.54
CA THR A 80 -8.40 -9.30 -50.77
C THR A 80 -7.13 -10.10 -51.03
N ALA A 81 -7.19 -11.06 -51.96
CA ALA A 81 -6.02 -11.86 -52.37
C ALA A 81 -4.92 -11.02 -53.06
N GLN A 82 -5.22 -9.77 -53.41
CA GLN A 82 -4.32 -8.79 -54.02
C GLN A 82 -3.75 -7.79 -53.01
N THR A 83 -4.30 -7.74 -51.79
CA THR A 83 -3.85 -6.81 -50.75
C THR A 83 -2.38 -7.09 -50.40
N LEU A 84 -1.57 -6.04 -50.39
CA LEU A 84 -0.13 -6.11 -50.16
C LEU A 84 0.20 -5.96 -48.68
N PHE A 85 1.12 -6.79 -48.20
CA PHE A 85 1.65 -6.81 -46.85
C PHE A 85 3.17 -6.88 -46.89
N GLN A 86 3.83 -6.33 -45.87
CA GLN A 86 5.26 -6.58 -45.67
C GLN A 86 5.45 -7.98 -45.08
N LEU A 87 6.42 -8.71 -45.62
CA LEU A 87 6.70 -10.07 -45.21
C LEU A 87 7.51 -10.14 -43.91
N GLY A 88 8.24 -9.09 -43.51
CA GLY A 88 9.15 -9.20 -42.37
C GLY A 88 10.25 -10.22 -42.67
N SER A 89 10.71 -10.93 -41.65
CA SER A 89 11.87 -11.83 -41.76
C SER A 89 11.75 -12.99 -42.75
N THR A 90 10.54 -13.35 -43.20
CA THR A 90 10.35 -14.34 -44.28
C THR A 90 10.92 -13.85 -45.62
N SER A 91 11.22 -12.55 -45.74
CA SER A 91 12.00 -11.94 -46.84
C SER A 91 13.39 -12.59 -47.02
N LYS A 92 13.98 -13.12 -45.95
CA LYS A 92 15.33 -13.73 -45.96
C LYS A 92 15.43 -14.90 -46.92
N ALA A 93 14.36 -15.70 -47.06
CA ALA A 93 14.33 -16.82 -48.00
C ALA A 93 14.49 -16.36 -49.47
N PHE A 94 13.95 -15.19 -49.82
CA PHE A 94 14.14 -14.59 -51.16
C PHE A 94 15.59 -14.15 -51.35
N THR A 95 16.18 -13.49 -50.34
CA THR A 95 17.58 -13.05 -50.37
C THR A 95 18.55 -14.24 -50.44
N ALA A 96 18.29 -15.31 -49.68
CA ALA A 96 19.07 -16.53 -49.75
C ALA A 96 19.05 -17.15 -51.15
N LEU A 97 17.87 -17.21 -51.79
CA LEU A 97 17.74 -17.68 -53.16
C LEU A 97 18.54 -16.80 -54.15
N ALA A 98 18.56 -15.47 -53.95
CA ALA A 98 19.39 -14.56 -54.76
C ALA A 98 20.89 -14.84 -54.61
N VAL A 99 21.36 -15.09 -53.38
CA VAL A 99 22.77 -15.47 -53.10
C VAL A 99 23.10 -16.80 -53.77
N LEU A 100 22.23 -17.80 -53.64
CA LEU A 100 22.43 -19.12 -54.27
C LEU A 100 22.43 -19.04 -55.80
N ASN A 101 21.62 -18.15 -56.41
CA ASN A 101 21.63 -17.95 -57.85
C ASN A 101 22.98 -17.41 -58.35
N LEU A 102 23.58 -16.46 -57.63
CA LEU A 102 24.93 -15.98 -57.92
C LEU A 102 26.00 -17.07 -57.67
N ALA A 103 25.79 -17.93 -56.67
CA ALA A 103 26.69 -19.05 -56.43
C ALA A 103 26.63 -20.09 -57.57
N LYS A 104 25.43 -20.38 -58.08
CA LYS A 104 25.20 -21.28 -59.21
C LYS A 104 25.85 -20.77 -60.49
N THR A 105 25.82 -19.46 -60.74
CA THR A 105 26.46 -18.84 -61.92
C THR A 105 27.98 -18.64 -61.76
N GLY A 106 28.55 -18.99 -60.60
CA GLY A 106 29.98 -18.83 -60.31
C GLY A 106 30.41 -17.40 -59.96
N SER A 107 29.46 -16.47 -59.87
CA SER A 107 29.72 -15.04 -59.56
C SER A 107 30.11 -14.83 -58.09
N LEU A 108 29.74 -15.75 -57.19
CA LEU A 108 30.19 -15.78 -55.80
C LEU A 108 30.42 -17.21 -55.31
N LYS A 109 31.18 -17.36 -54.21
CA LYS A 109 31.45 -18.63 -53.52
C LYS A 109 30.92 -18.58 -52.09
N LEU A 110 30.17 -19.61 -51.67
CA LEU A 110 29.58 -19.68 -50.33
C LEU A 110 30.61 -19.74 -49.20
N ASP A 111 31.75 -20.39 -49.45
CA ASP A 111 32.81 -20.57 -48.44
C ASP A 111 33.91 -19.49 -48.52
N ALA A 112 33.75 -18.48 -49.40
CA ALA A 112 34.64 -17.33 -49.45
C ALA A 112 34.41 -16.38 -48.27
N ASP A 113 35.46 -15.63 -47.92
CA ASP A 113 35.40 -14.62 -46.88
C ASP A 113 34.58 -13.42 -47.39
N VAL A 114 33.77 -12.81 -46.54
CA VAL A 114 33.00 -11.60 -46.90
C VAL A 114 33.94 -10.48 -47.34
N ALA A 115 35.13 -10.41 -46.73
CA ALA A 115 36.17 -9.44 -47.07
C ALA A 115 36.67 -9.56 -48.53
N ASP A 116 36.52 -10.73 -49.17
CA ASP A 116 36.89 -10.92 -50.58
C ASP A 116 36.00 -10.11 -51.53
N TYR A 117 34.75 -9.83 -51.13
CA TYR A 117 33.80 -9.02 -51.89
C TYR A 117 33.69 -7.59 -51.35
N ILE A 118 33.89 -7.41 -50.04
CA ILE A 118 33.82 -6.11 -49.38
C ILE A 118 35.16 -5.87 -48.66
N PRO A 119 36.19 -5.31 -49.33
CA PRO A 119 37.55 -5.25 -48.79
C PRO A 119 37.72 -4.49 -47.47
N TRP A 120 36.77 -3.60 -47.15
CA TRP A 120 36.75 -2.84 -45.91
C TRP A 120 35.95 -3.52 -44.78
N PHE A 121 35.28 -4.65 -45.04
CA PHE A 121 34.58 -5.41 -44.02
C PHE A 121 35.59 -6.14 -43.13
N LYS A 122 35.64 -5.75 -41.85
CA LYS A 122 36.52 -6.33 -40.84
C LYS A 122 35.76 -6.50 -39.54
N VAL A 123 35.88 -7.68 -38.94
CA VAL A 123 35.28 -8.01 -37.64
C VAL A 123 36.32 -8.72 -36.77
N ASN A 124 36.20 -8.55 -35.45
CA ASN A 124 37.16 -9.09 -34.50
C ASN A 124 36.50 -10.10 -33.56
N TYR A 125 37.24 -11.09 -33.09
CA TYR A 125 36.83 -11.97 -31.99
C TYR A 125 37.97 -12.04 -30.99
N LYS A 126 37.75 -11.53 -29.77
CA LYS A 126 38.77 -11.41 -28.72
C LYS A 126 40.03 -10.68 -29.24
N ASP A 127 39.82 -9.48 -29.78
CA ASP A 127 40.88 -8.58 -30.30
C ASP A 127 41.70 -9.16 -31.48
N LYS A 128 41.21 -10.22 -32.12
CA LYS A 128 41.84 -10.83 -33.30
C LYS A 128 40.90 -10.75 -34.50
N ALA A 129 41.44 -10.40 -35.67
CA ALA A 129 40.69 -10.42 -36.92
C ALA A 129 40.07 -11.81 -37.16
N ALA A 130 38.77 -11.84 -37.39
CA ALA A 130 37.99 -13.04 -37.65
C ALA A 130 37.48 -13.04 -39.09
N LYS A 131 37.45 -14.22 -39.71
CA LYS A 131 36.89 -14.43 -41.04
C LYS A 131 35.45 -14.89 -40.93
N VAL A 132 34.56 -14.28 -41.71
CA VAL A 132 33.15 -14.64 -41.78
C VAL A 132 32.82 -15.00 -43.21
N THR A 133 32.28 -16.20 -43.44
CA THR A 133 31.94 -16.66 -44.78
C THR A 133 30.51 -16.33 -45.17
N ILE A 134 30.22 -16.30 -46.47
CA ILE A 134 28.85 -16.13 -47.00
C ILE A 134 27.91 -17.21 -46.44
N ARG A 135 28.38 -18.47 -46.34
CA ARG A 135 27.62 -19.59 -45.75
C ARG A 135 27.28 -19.32 -44.28
N GLN A 136 28.21 -18.79 -43.48
CA GLN A 136 27.95 -18.48 -42.08
C GLN A 136 26.92 -17.35 -41.90
N LEU A 137 26.91 -16.36 -42.81
CA LEU A 137 25.87 -15.33 -42.81
C LEU A 137 24.48 -15.93 -43.09
N LEU A 138 24.36 -16.78 -44.13
CA LEU A 138 23.11 -17.46 -44.51
C LEU A 138 22.52 -18.30 -43.38
N HIS A 139 23.35 -18.93 -42.55
CA HIS A 139 22.94 -19.82 -41.47
C HIS A 139 22.89 -19.18 -40.08
N HIS A 140 23.11 -17.86 -39.96
CA HIS A 140 23.23 -17.20 -38.67
C HIS A 140 24.29 -17.80 -37.72
N THR A 141 25.41 -18.24 -38.30
CA THR A 141 26.58 -18.77 -37.59
C THR A 141 27.80 -17.85 -37.71
N SER A 142 27.61 -16.59 -38.11
CA SER A 142 28.66 -15.57 -38.25
C SER A 142 29.29 -15.11 -36.94
N GLY A 143 28.65 -15.35 -35.79
CA GLY A 143 29.08 -14.84 -34.49
C GLY A 143 28.67 -13.38 -34.21
N ILE A 144 28.02 -12.71 -35.18
CA ILE A 144 27.44 -11.38 -35.01
C ILE A 144 26.24 -11.47 -34.06
N SER A 145 26.11 -10.52 -33.13
CA SER A 145 25.03 -10.56 -32.15
C SER A 145 23.70 -10.03 -32.70
N TRP A 146 22.59 -10.62 -32.25
CA TRP A 146 21.22 -10.12 -32.42
C TRP A 146 21.07 -8.61 -32.12
N GLN A 147 21.81 -8.09 -31.13
CA GLN A 147 21.71 -6.70 -30.68
C GLN A 147 22.03 -5.66 -31.78
N THR A 148 22.72 -6.09 -32.85
CA THR A 148 23.01 -5.26 -34.02
C THR A 148 21.76 -4.77 -34.75
N LEU A 149 20.58 -5.37 -34.52
CA LEU A 149 19.30 -4.86 -35.01
C LEU A 149 19.07 -3.39 -34.60
N SER A 150 19.51 -2.99 -33.41
CA SER A 150 19.38 -1.61 -32.91
C SER A 150 20.32 -0.61 -33.60
N LEU A 151 21.31 -1.09 -34.37
CA LEU A 151 22.28 -0.26 -35.09
C LEU A 151 21.80 0.11 -36.50
N ILE A 152 20.75 -0.54 -37.01
CA ILE A 152 20.20 -0.28 -38.34
C ILE A 152 19.58 1.12 -38.35
N PRO A 153 20.12 2.06 -39.16
CA PRO A 153 19.63 3.43 -39.17
C PRO A 153 18.28 3.54 -39.89
N GLU A 154 17.41 4.41 -39.38
CA GLU A 154 16.28 4.92 -40.16
C GLU A 154 16.82 5.71 -41.36
N SER A 155 16.56 5.25 -42.58
CA SER A 155 17.08 5.85 -43.79
C SER A 155 16.37 5.30 -45.02
N ASN A 156 16.11 6.17 -46.01
CA ASN A 156 15.54 5.82 -47.32
C ASN A 156 16.43 6.25 -48.50
N THR A 157 17.71 6.52 -48.24
CA THR A 157 18.67 6.97 -49.26
C THR A 157 19.19 5.82 -50.12
N ALA A 158 19.88 6.11 -51.23
CA ALA A 158 20.50 5.07 -52.06
C ALA A 158 21.62 4.30 -51.30
N ASN A 159 22.35 4.96 -50.41
CA ASN A 159 23.49 4.38 -49.68
C ASN A 159 23.09 3.75 -48.34
N SER A 160 21.78 3.59 -48.06
CA SER A 160 21.30 3.08 -46.77
C SER A 160 21.82 1.68 -46.45
N LEU A 161 21.95 0.80 -47.45
CA LEU A 161 22.48 -0.55 -47.27
C LEU A 161 23.96 -0.54 -46.87
N GLU A 162 24.78 0.26 -47.55
CA GLU A 162 26.19 0.44 -47.20
C GLU A 162 26.33 1.02 -45.79
N GLN A 163 25.52 2.02 -45.43
CA GLN A 163 25.51 2.61 -44.09
C GLN A 163 25.20 1.57 -43.01
N THR A 164 24.21 0.69 -43.25
CA THR A 164 23.89 -0.43 -42.35
C THR A 164 25.09 -1.36 -42.19
N VAL A 165 25.69 -1.81 -43.29
CA VAL A 165 26.83 -2.75 -43.23
C VAL A 165 28.04 -2.11 -42.54
N ARG A 166 28.30 -0.82 -42.76
CA ARG A 166 29.37 -0.07 -42.08
C ARG A 166 29.22 -0.02 -40.57
N LYS A 167 28.01 -0.16 -40.02
CA LYS A 167 27.79 -0.28 -38.56
C LYS A 167 28.30 -1.59 -37.97
N THR A 168 28.65 -2.56 -38.81
CA THR A 168 29.22 -3.84 -38.38
C THR A 168 30.74 -3.91 -38.44
N VAL A 169 31.38 -2.91 -39.04
CA VAL A 169 32.85 -2.83 -39.13
C VAL A 169 33.43 -2.60 -37.74
N ASP A 170 34.51 -3.33 -37.45
CA ASP A 170 35.23 -3.33 -36.17
C ASP A 170 34.40 -3.78 -34.95
N LEU A 171 33.23 -4.41 -35.17
CA LEU A 171 32.49 -5.05 -34.09
C LEU A 171 33.23 -6.29 -33.56
N ASP A 172 33.22 -6.44 -32.24
CA ASP A 172 33.57 -7.69 -31.58
C ASP A 172 32.43 -8.69 -31.71
N LEU A 173 32.73 -9.81 -32.36
CA LEU A 173 31.86 -10.96 -32.45
C LEU A 173 31.64 -11.56 -31.07
N ARG A 174 30.40 -11.96 -30.79
CA ARG A 174 30.03 -12.57 -29.52
C ARG A 174 30.51 -14.03 -29.44
N ASN A 175 30.51 -14.71 -30.57
CA ASN A 175 30.95 -16.10 -30.70
C ASN A 175 31.94 -16.22 -31.86
N LEU A 176 32.77 -17.27 -31.82
CA LEU A 176 33.62 -17.60 -32.95
C LEU A 176 32.75 -18.03 -34.16
N PRO A 177 32.99 -17.51 -35.38
CA PRO A 177 32.25 -17.90 -36.57
C PRO A 177 32.23 -19.43 -36.79
N GLY A 178 31.08 -19.97 -37.14
CA GLY A 178 30.84 -21.40 -37.40
C GLY A 178 30.78 -22.29 -36.15
N LYS A 179 30.69 -21.73 -34.93
CA LYS A 179 30.63 -22.53 -33.69
C LYS A 179 29.29 -22.52 -32.98
N LYS A 180 28.46 -21.50 -33.18
CA LYS A 180 27.17 -21.35 -32.50
C LYS A 180 26.19 -20.60 -33.38
N PHE A 181 24.93 -21.04 -33.37
CA PHE A 181 23.81 -20.28 -33.93
C PHE A 181 23.48 -19.07 -33.04
N GLU A 182 23.41 -17.88 -33.65
CA GLU A 182 22.85 -16.68 -33.04
C GLU A 182 22.17 -15.85 -34.15
N TYR A 183 20.83 -15.78 -34.10
CA TYR A 183 20.04 -15.06 -35.09
C TYR A 183 20.40 -13.56 -35.12
N ALA A 184 20.89 -13.08 -36.26
CA ALA A 184 21.31 -11.69 -36.44
C ALA A 184 20.83 -11.17 -37.79
N THR A 185 19.82 -10.29 -37.77
CA THR A 185 19.18 -9.72 -38.97
C THR A 185 20.20 -9.15 -39.96
N ILE A 186 21.22 -8.46 -39.44
CA ILE A 186 22.24 -7.77 -40.24
C ILE A 186 23.07 -8.70 -41.12
N ASN A 187 23.07 -10.02 -40.85
CA ASN A 187 23.72 -10.99 -41.74
C ASN A 187 23.16 -10.90 -43.16
N TYR A 188 21.85 -10.70 -43.30
CA TYR A 188 21.19 -10.61 -44.61
C TYR A 188 21.40 -9.26 -45.29
N ASP A 189 21.66 -8.21 -44.51
CA ASP A 189 22.03 -6.90 -45.05
C ASP A 189 23.46 -6.94 -45.62
N ILE A 190 24.37 -7.64 -44.94
CA ILE A 190 25.72 -7.91 -45.46
C ILE A 190 25.63 -8.72 -46.76
N LEU A 191 24.82 -9.79 -46.79
CA LEU A 191 24.60 -10.59 -48.01
C LEU A 191 24.07 -9.74 -49.17
N ALA A 192 23.11 -8.85 -48.90
CA ALA A 192 22.60 -7.94 -49.92
C ALA A 192 23.65 -6.96 -50.43
N TYR A 193 24.53 -6.47 -49.57
CA TYR A 193 25.63 -5.60 -50.01
C TYR A 193 26.69 -6.37 -50.81
N VAL A 194 26.93 -7.65 -50.49
CA VAL A 194 27.74 -8.55 -51.35
C VAL A 194 27.10 -8.69 -52.73
N ILE A 195 25.79 -8.96 -52.81
CA ILE A 195 25.04 -9.01 -54.09
C ILE A 195 25.25 -7.70 -54.87
N GLN A 196 25.06 -6.55 -54.23
CA GLN A 196 25.21 -5.24 -54.88
C GLN A 196 26.63 -5.00 -55.39
N THR A 197 27.64 -5.48 -54.65
CA THR A 197 29.05 -5.33 -55.03
C THR A 197 29.44 -6.24 -56.19
N VAL A 198 28.99 -7.50 -56.18
CA VAL A 198 29.27 -8.50 -57.22
C VAL A 198 28.56 -8.19 -58.53
N THR A 199 27.33 -7.69 -58.46
CA THR A 199 26.47 -7.46 -59.64
C THR A 199 26.56 -6.04 -60.19
N HIS A 200 27.12 -5.10 -59.41
CA HIS A 200 27.10 -3.66 -59.69
C HIS A 200 25.69 -3.08 -59.89
N GLN A 201 24.66 -3.72 -59.33
CA GLN A 201 23.27 -3.28 -59.36
C GLN A 201 22.73 -3.11 -57.94
N PRO A 202 21.78 -2.19 -57.68
CA PRO A 202 21.11 -2.11 -56.39
C PRO A 202 20.47 -3.46 -56.03
N PHE A 203 20.60 -3.87 -54.76
CA PHE A 203 20.08 -5.15 -54.28
C PHE A 203 18.58 -5.33 -54.63
N GLU A 204 17.76 -4.29 -54.43
CA GLU A 204 16.33 -4.34 -54.71
C GLU A 204 16.06 -4.63 -56.18
N SER A 205 16.81 -4.01 -57.09
CA SER A 205 16.69 -4.25 -58.53
C SER A 205 17.12 -5.67 -58.92
N TYR A 206 18.22 -6.16 -58.33
CA TYR A 206 18.67 -7.53 -58.57
C TYR A 206 17.63 -8.55 -58.09
N LEU A 207 17.12 -8.41 -56.85
CA LEU A 207 16.10 -9.31 -56.30
C LEU A 207 14.79 -9.23 -57.10
N GLN A 208 14.38 -8.03 -57.51
CA GLN A 208 13.19 -7.81 -58.33
C GLN A 208 13.28 -8.56 -59.67
N ASN A 209 14.43 -8.49 -60.34
CA ASN A 209 14.57 -9.05 -61.68
C ASN A 209 14.89 -10.55 -61.66
N GLN A 210 15.88 -10.96 -60.86
CA GLN A 210 16.48 -12.30 -60.92
C GLN A 210 15.76 -13.34 -60.06
N VAL A 211 14.93 -12.90 -59.09
CA VAL A 211 14.14 -13.82 -58.25
C VAL A 211 12.65 -13.57 -58.45
N ILE A 212 12.16 -12.37 -58.14
CA ILE A 212 10.73 -12.04 -58.20
C ILE A 212 10.20 -12.14 -59.65
N GLY A 213 10.93 -11.56 -60.61
CA GLY A 213 10.60 -11.61 -62.03
C GLY A 213 10.72 -13.02 -62.62
N ALA A 214 11.78 -13.75 -62.30
CA ALA A 214 12.01 -15.13 -62.74
C ALA A 214 10.91 -16.10 -62.27
N LEU A 215 10.31 -15.85 -61.11
CA LEU A 215 9.18 -16.62 -60.55
C LEU A 215 7.80 -16.04 -60.92
N GLN A 216 7.75 -14.98 -61.74
CA GLN A 216 6.53 -14.34 -62.20
C GLN A 216 5.60 -13.88 -61.04
N LEU A 217 6.20 -13.35 -59.98
CA LEU A 217 5.52 -12.79 -58.81
C LEU A 217 5.15 -11.33 -59.08
N ALA A 218 4.14 -11.11 -59.93
CA ALA A 218 3.83 -9.83 -60.57
C ALA A 218 3.44 -8.68 -59.61
N ASN A 219 2.96 -8.99 -58.41
CA ASN A 219 2.55 -8.01 -57.40
C ASN A 219 3.57 -7.86 -56.26
N SER A 220 4.67 -8.63 -56.31
CA SER A 220 5.69 -8.64 -55.28
C SER A 220 6.78 -7.63 -55.59
N SER A 221 7.28 -6.98 -54.55
CA SER A 221 8.25 -5.88 -54.66
C SER A 221 9.15 -5.80 -53.43
N VAL A 222 10.20 -4.98 -53.49
CA VAL A 222 11.19 -4.84 -52.41
C VAL A 222 11.20 -3.39 -51.91
N GLY A 223 10.89 -3.19 -50.63
CA GLY A 223 10.88 -1.90 -49.94
C GLY A 223 9.73 -0.96 -50.31
N THR A 224 9.37 -0.87 -51.58
CA THR A 224 8.30 -0.01 -52.11
C THR A 224 7.23 -0.85 -52.80
N PRO A 225 5.93 -0.69 -52.49
CA PRO A 225 4.87 -1.50 -53.09
C PRO A 225 4.70 -1.21 -54.58
N VAL A 226 4.33 -2.23 -55.36
CA VAL A 226 4.00 -2.10 -56.80
C VAL A 226 2.85 -1.12 -57.04
N ASP A 227 1.79 -1.20 -56.21
CA ASP A 227 0.69 -0.23 -56.18
C ASP A 227 0.43 0.19 -54.72
N PRO A 228 0.72 1.45 -54.35
CA PRO A 228 0.42 1.97 -53.02
C PRO A 228 -1.06 1.85 -52.61
N LYS A 229 -2.01 1.79 -53.57
CA LYS A 229 -3.44 1.63 -53.27
C LYS A 229 -3.80 0.23 -52.76
N LEU A 230 -3.00 -0.78 -53.11
CA LEU A 230 -3.18 -2.16 -52.66
C LEU A 230 -2.51 -2.44 -51.32
N MET A 231 -1.67 -1.52 -50.82
CA MET A 231 -0.99 -1.66 -49.55
C MET A 231 -1.97 -1.60 -48.37
N ALA A 232 -1.99 -2.65 -47.55
CA ALA A 232 -2.74 -2.62 -46.30
C ALA A 232 -2.17 -1.55 -45.36
N LYS A 233 -3.03 -0.85 -44.62
CA LYS A 233 -2.61 0.07 -43.55
C LYS A 233 -2.01 -0.74 -42.41
N GLY A 234 -0.82 -0.36 -41.93
CA GLY A 234 -0.16 -1.05 -40.82
C GLY A 234 -0.72 -0.64 -39.46
N TYR A 235 -0.80 -1.60 -38.54
CA TYR A 235 -1.31 -1.40 -37.18
C TYR A 235 -0.35 -1.90 -36.11
N LYS A 236 -0.42 -1.25 -34.95
CA LYS A 236 0.29 -1.61 -33.74
C LYS A 236 -0.68 -1.71 -32.57
N ILE A 237 -0.46 -2.65 -31.67
CA ILE A 237 -1.31 -2.79 -30.48
C ILE A 237 -1.04 -1.65 -29.49
N GLY A 238 -2.12 -1.12 -28.92
CA GLY A 238 -2.09 -0.06 -27.93
C GLY A 238 -3.38 0.03 -27.13
N PHE A 239 -3.29 -0.18 -25.82
CA PHE A 239 -4.44 -0.17 -24.90
C PHE A 239 -5.54 -1.15 -25.32
N TYR A 240 -5.15 -2.41 -25.51
CA TYR A 240 -6.03 -3.53 -25.86
C TYR A 240 -6.71 -3.43 -27.23
N LYS A 241 -6.25 -2.52 -28.11
CA LYS A 241 -6.81 -2.27 -29.44
C LYS A 241 -5.71 -2.07 -30.49
N ALA A 242 -6.01 -2.41 -31.74
CA ALA A 242 -5.18 -2.03 -32.87
C ALA A 242 -5.26 -0.52 -33.13
N ARG A 243 -4.12 0.12 -33.29
CA ARG A 243 -3.97 1.54 -33.60
C ARG A 243 -3.19 1.68 -34.90
N PRO A 244 -3.63 2.53 -35.86
CA PRO A 244 -2.85 2.82 -37.05
C PRO A 244 -1.43 3.25 -36.68
N TYR A 245 -0.43 2.68 -37.34
CA TYR A 245 0.98 3.01 -37.08
C TYR A 245 1.76 3.06 -38.39
N THR A 246 2.47 4.17 -38.59
CA THR A 246 3.40 4.34 -39.71
C THR A 246 4.80 4.06 -39.19
N ALA A 247 5.35 2.90 -39.57
CA ALA A 247 6.69 2.52 -39.17
C ALA A 247 7.75 3.39 -39.88
N PRO A 248 8.89 3.66 -39.22
CA PRO A 248 10.06 4.24 -39.89
C PRO A 248 10.55 3.38 -41.04
N VAL A 249 11.19 4.01 -42.03
CA VAL A 249 11.74 3.30 -43.20
C VAL A 249 13.18 2.86 -42.91
N TYR A 250 13.42 1.55 -43.03
CA TYR A 250 14.73 0.94 -42.85
C TYR A 250 15.22 0.33 -44.17
N LYS A 251 15.46 1.17 -45.18
CA LYS A 251 15.80 0.69 -46.54
C LYS A 251 17.03 -0.22 -46.57
N GLY A 252 18.02 0.06 -45.73
CA GLY A 252 19.22 -0.79 -45.59
C GLY A 252 18.94 -2.20 -45.03
N ASN A 253 17.73 -2.47 -44.55
CA ASN A 253 17.27 -3.75 -44.03
C ASN A 253 16.27 -4.47 -44.97
N ASN A 254 16.14 -3.97 -46.22
CA ASN A 254 15.18 -4.51 -47.19
C ASN A 254 15.35 -6.01 -47.42
N ALA A 255 16.60 -6.46 -47.46
CA ALA A 255 16.99 -7.85 -47.67
C ALA A 255 16.52 -8.81 -46.58
N ALA A 256 16.40 -8.30 -45.37
CA ALA A 256 16.04 -9.13 -44.23
C ALA A 256 14.57 -9.02 -43.85
N GLY A 257 13.83 -8.00 -44.32
CA GLY A 257 12.53 -7.65 -43.73
C GLY A 257 11.45 -7.04 -44.63
N TYR A 258 11.77 -6.51 -45.81
CA TYR A 258 10.84 -5.64 -46.55
C TYR A 258 10.54 -6.09 -47.98
N VAL A 259 10.51 -7.40 -48.23
CA VAL A 259 9.73 -7.89 -49.37
C VAL A 259 8.25 -7.62 -49.08
N ILE A 260 7.55 -7.09 -50.08
CA ILE A 260 6.12 -6.80 -50.04
C ILE A 260 5.45 -7.76 -51.01
N SER A 261 4.42 -8.47 -50.56
CA SER A 261 3.70 -9.44 -51.40
C SER A 261 2.23 -9.58 -50.98
N ASN A 262 1.49 -10.40 -51.72
CA ASN A 262 0.12 -10.79 -51.44
C ASN A 262 -0.01 -12.32 -51.48
N THR A 263 -1.16 -12.87 -51.07
CA THR A 263 -1.36 -14.31 -51.06
C THR A 263 -1.44 -14.94 -52.45
N THR A 264 -1.68 -14.16 -53.50
CA THR A 264 -1.67 -14.65 -54.87
C THR A 264 -0.27 -15.00 -55.35
N ASP A 265 0.70 -14.13 -55.08
CA ASP A 265 2.10 -14.37 -55.41
C ASP A 265 2.75 -15.32 -54.40
N MET A 266 2.40 -15.22 -53.11
CA MET A 266 2.89 -16.20 -52.13
C MET A 266 2.44 -17.62 -52.45
N ALA A 267 1.28 -17.83 -53.08
CA ALA A 267 0.89 -19.15 -53.58
C ALA A 267 1.93 -19.71 -54.57
N LYS A 268 2.33 -18.90 -55.57
CA LYS A 268 3.35 -19.27 -56.56
C LYS A 268 4.72 -19.50 -55.93
N TRP A 269 5.09 -18.66 -54.95
CA TRP A 269 6.31 -18.83 -54.18
C TRP A 269 6.32 -20.17 -53.42
N LEU A 270 5.21 -20.54 -52.79
CA LEU A 270 5.08 -21.82 -52.08
C LEU A 270 5.06 -23.02 -53.05
N GLU A 271 4.41 -22.91 -54.21
CA GLU A 271 4.46 -23.92 -55.28
C GLU A 271 5.90 -24.15 -55.75
N PHE A 272 6.67 -23.06 -55.92
CA PHE A 272 8.09 -23.13 -56.24
C PHE A 272 8.88 -23.85 -55.14
N GLN A 273 8.66 -23.51 -53.88
CA GLN A 273 9.36 -24.14 -52.75
C GLN A 273 8.99 -25.62 -52.55
N LEU A 274 7.78 -26.03 -52.93
CA LEU A 274 7.37 -27.45 -52.97
C LEU A 274 7.91 -28.20 -54.21
N GLY A 275 8.59 -27.50 -55.13
CA GLY A 275 9.17 -28.09 -56.34
C GLY A 275 8.13 -28.40 -57.43
N THR A 276 6.92 -27.83 -57.38
CA THR A 276 5.87 -28.07 -58.37
C THR A 276 5.92 -27.11 -59.56
N THR A 277 6.60 -25.98 -59.43
CA THR A 277 6.79 -25.01 -60.52
C THR A 277 7.95 -25.41 -61.45
N ASN A 278 7.80 -25.12 -62.75
CA ASN A 278 8.88 -25.24 -63.73
C ASN A 278 9.65 -23.91 -63.82
N SER A 279 10.86 -23.85 -63.26
CA SER A 279 11.71 -22.65 -63.23
C SER A 279 13.18 -23.06 -63.26
N GLU A 280 14.05 -22.23 -63.86
CA GLU A 280 15.51 -22.43 -63.84
C GLU A 280 16.11 -22.39 -62.43
N LEU A 281 15.40 -21.78 -61.48
CA LEU A 281 15.76 -21.71 -60.06
C LEU A 281 15.32 -22.94 -59.26
N LYS A 282 14.58 -23.88 -59.86
CA LYS A 282 13.94 -25.01 -59.14
C LYS A 282 14.92 -25.84 -58.32
N GLU A 283 16.11 -26.10 -58.85
CA GLU A 283 17.16 -26.86 -58.15
C GLU A 283 17.65 -26.16 -56.87
N LEU A 284 17.58 -24.83 -56.82
CA LEU A 284 18.03 -24.04 -55.68
C LEU A 284 17.04 -24.04 -54.51
N ALA A 285 15.75 -24.29 -54.76
CA ALA A 285 14.74 -24.35 -53.70
C ALA A 285 15.12 -25.38 -52.63
N ASN A 286 15.51 -26.59 -53.04
CA ASN A 286 15.95 -27.64 -52.12
C ASN A 286 17.19 -27.23 -51.31
N THR A 287 18.14 -26.54 -51.94
CA THR A 287 19.34 -26.03 -51.24
C THR A 287 18.98 -24.98 -50.19
N THR A 288 17.94 -24.16 -50.39
CA THR A 288 17.49 -23.22 -49.34
C THR A 288 16.95 -23.91 -48.09
N HIS A 289 16.56 -25.19 -48.19
CA HIS A 289 16.04 -25.99 -47.07
C HIS A 289 17.13 -26.78 -46.34
N GLU A 290 18.38 -26.75 -46.81
CA GLU A 290 19.50 -27.46 -46.19
C GLU A 290 19.92 -26.77 -44.89
N ARG A 291 19.79 -27.49 -43.78
CA ARG A 291 20.17 -26.99 -42.45
C ARG A 291 21.68 -26.97 -42.25
N ASP A 292 22.16 -26.04 -41.42
CA ASP A 292 23.54 -26.06 -40.94
C ASP A 292 23.75 -27.22 -39.96
N GLN A 293 24.64 -28.14 -40.31
CA GLN A 293 25.04 -29.27 -39.44
C GLN A 293 26.35 -29.00 -38.69
N THR A 294 26.99 -27.85 -38.92
CA THR A 294 28.29 -27.51 -38.33
C THR A 294 28.17 -26.96 -36.91
N VAL A 295 26.97 -26.57 -36.48
CA VAL A 295 26.67 -26.04 -35.13
C VAL A 295 25.61 -26.90 -34.41
N PRO A 296 25.59 -26.89 -33.06
CA PRO A 296 24.54 -27.55 -32.29
C PRO A 296 23.13 -26.99 -32.59
N LEU A 297 22.10 -27.82 -32.36
CA LEU A 297 20.70 -27.40 -32.46
C LEU A 297 20.35 -26.32 -31.44
N HIS A 298 19.46 -25.40 -31.81
CA HIS A 298 18.84 -24.44 -30.89
C HIS A 298 17.45 -24.93 -30.50
N GLY A 299 17.37 -25.63 -29.37
CA GLY A 299 16.16 -26.35 -28.96
C GLY A 299 15.98 -27.61 -29.82
N MET A 300 14.82 -27.75 -30.48
CA MET A 300 14.55 -28.84 -31.44
C MET A 300 14.58 -28.35 -32.90
N SER A 301 15.30 -27.26 -33.16
CA SER A 301 15.32 -26.60 -34.46
C SER A 301 16.76 -26.31 -34.92
N SER A 302 16.90 -26.08 -36.23
CA SER A 302 18.14 -25.66 -36.90
C SER A 302 17.78 -24.65 -37.99
N TYR A 303 18.73 -23.84 -38.45
CA TYR A 303 18.46 -22.80 -39.45
C TYR A 303 18.97 -23.22 -40.84
N ALA A 304 18.23 -22.86 -41.88
CA ALA A 304 18.49 -23.18 -43.28
C ALA A 304 18.16 -21.95 -44.15
N MET A 305 19.17 -21.12 -44.44
CA MET A 305 19.12 -20.06 -45.47
C MET A 305 17.77 -19.31 -45.63
N GLY A 306 17.21 -18.78 -44.54
CA GLY A 306 15.93 -18.08 -44.55
C GLY A 306 14.78 -18.86 -43.93
N TRP A 307 15.05 -20.05 -43.41
CA TRP A 307 14.08 -20.96 -42.81
C TRP A 307 14.57 -21.53 -41.47
N GLU A 308 13.63 -21.80 -40.58
CA GLU A 308 13.77 -22.65 -39.40
C GLU A 308 13.31 -24.07 -39.75
N VAL A 309 14.13 -25.06 -39.42
CA VAL A 309 13.88 -26.48 -39.68
C VAL A 309 13.58 -27.17 -38.36
N ASN A 310 12.33 -27.61 -38.18
CA ASN A 310 11.96 -28.39 -37.00
C ASN A 310 12.38 -29.85 -37.16
N LEU A 311 13.03 -30.38 -36.12
CA LEU A 311 13.51 -31.76 -36.07
C LEU A 311 12.66 -32.63 -35.13
N ASP A 312 11.35 -32.33 -35.06
CA ASP A 312 10.34 -33.08 -34.30
C ASP A 312 9.87 -34.37 -35.00
N GLY A 313 10.47 -34.71 -36.15
CA GLY A 313 10.12 -35.86 -36.98
C GLY A 313 9.00 -35.62 -37.98
N LYS A 314 8.37 -34.43 -37.99
CA LYS A 314 7.25 -34.11 -38.91
C LYS A 314 7.70 -33.44 -40.21
N GLY A 315 8.96 -33.01 -40.30
CA GLY A 315 9.53 -32.44 -41.53
C GLY A 315 9.07 -31.01 -41.84
N ASN A 316 8.59 -30.27 -40.84
CA ASN A 316 8.12 -28.90 -41.02
C ASN A 316 9.29 -27.91 -41.09
N ILE A 317 9.28 -27.08 -42.12
CA ILE A 317 10.19 -25.96 -42.33
C ILE A 317 9.35 -24.70 -42.29
N TYR A 318 9.75 -23.67 -41.55
CA TYR A 318 8.95 -22.47 -41.35
C TYR A 318 9.79 -21.23 -41.15
N HIS A 319 9.19 -20.06 -41.28
CA HIS A 319 9.82 -18.82 -40.87
C HIS A 319 8.74 -17.83 -40.43
N GLU A 320 9.00 -17.13 -39.33
CA GLU A 320 8.15 -16.05 -38.85
C GLU A 320 8.75 -14.69 -39.16
N GLY A 321 7.93 -13.80 -39.71
CA GLY A 321 8.32 -12.46 -40.07
C GLY A 321 7.62 -11.42 -39.21
N LEU A 322 8.38 -10.54 -38.56
CA LEU A 322 7.83 -9.42 -37.80
C LEU A 322 8.47 -8.10 -38.23
N ASN A 323 7.62 -7.13 -38.58
CA ASN A 323 7.96 -5.73 -38.72
C ASN A 323 7.14 -4.90 -37.71
N PRO A 324 7.45 -3.60 -37.49
CA PRO A 324 6.76 -2.80 -36.47
C PRO A 324 5.24 -2.68 -36.63
N ASN A 325 4.68 -2.98 -37.81
CA ASN A 325 3.25 -2.92 -38.11
C ASN A 325 2.72 -4.03 -39.03
N TYR A 326 3.51 -5.07 -39.32
CA TYR A 326 3.09 -6.24 -40.10
C TYR A 326 3.71 -7.51 -39.51
N THR A 327 3.01 -8.63 -39.70
CA THR A 327 3.54 -9.96 -39.37
C THR A 327 3.25 -10.90 -40.52
N SER A 328 4.15 -11.84 -40.77
CA SER A 328 3.90 -12.97 -41.65
C SER A 328 4.34 -14.28 -40.99
N TYR A 329 3.78 -15.38 -41.47
CA TYR A 329 4.21 -16.72 -41.11
C TYR A 329 4.17 -17.59 -42.35
N VAL A 330 5.25 -18.31 -42.62
CA VAL A 330 5.33 -19.22 -43.77
C VAL A 330 5.77 -20.59 -43.26
N ASN A 331 5.09 -21.64 -43.70
CA ASN A 331 5.38 -23.02 -43.33
C ASN A 331 5.28 -23.94 -44.56
N LEU A 332 6.16 -24.93 -44.59
CA LEU A 332 6.36 -25.88 -45.67
C LEU A 332 6.52 -27.28 -45.05
N ASN A 333 5.86 -28.27 -45.64
CA ASN A 333 6.12 -29.68 -45.40
C ASN A 333 6.25 -30.36 -46.75
N THR A 334 7.50 -30.54 -47.18
CA THR A 334 7.81 -31.10 -48.51
C THR A 334 7.41 -32.57 -48.63
N ALA A 335 7.55 -33.34 -47.55
CA ALA A 335 7.15 -34.75 -47.52
C ALA A 335 5.62 -34.93 -47.58
N GLY A 336 4.88 -34.05 -46.93
CA GLY A 336 3.42 -34.04 -46.91
C GLY A 336 2.77 -33.20 -48.00
N HIS A 337 3.54 -32.65 -48.96
CA HIS A 337 3.06 -31.75 -50.02
C HIS A 337 2.10 -30.64 -49.54
N THR A 338 2.39 -30.07 -48.36
CA THR A 338 1.57 -28.99 -47.78
C THR A 338 2.40 -27.73 -47.57
N ALA A 339 1.76 -26.59 -47.76
CA ALA A 339 2.36 -25.28 -47.52
C ALA A 339 1.32 -24.26 -47.03
N LEU A 340 1.77 -23.30 -46.25
CA LEU A 340 0.96 -22.25 -45.66
C LEU A 340 1.74 -20.92 -45.71
N ALA A 341 1.09 -19.85 -46.13
CA ALA A 341 1.55 -18.50 -45.85
C ALA A 341 0.41 -17.65 -45.29
N ILE A 342 0.72 -16.89 -44.25
CA ILE A 342 -0.19 -15.96 -43.57
C ILE A 342 0.45 -14.58 -43.57
N LEU A 343 -0.31 -13.58 -43.98
CA LEU A 343 0.09 -12.18 -44.05
C LEU A 343 -0.90 -11.34 -43.25
N ALA A 344 -0.43 -10.53 -42.30
CA ALA A 344 -1.27 -9.72 -41.43
C ALA A 344 -0.78 -8.27 -41.35
N ASN A 345 -1.72 -7.32 -41.24
CA ASN A 345 -1.42 -5.89 -41.13
C ASN A 345 -1.28 -5.39 -39.68
N SER A 346 -0.82 -6.25 -38.77
CA SER A 346 -0.46 -5.85 -37.42
C SER A 346 0.75 -6.62 -36.91
N ASN A 347 1.50 -6.03 -35.98
CA ASN A 347 2.66 -6.65 -35.32
C ASN A 347 2.29 -7.67 -34.23
N SER A 348 1.19 -8.42 -34.42
CA SER A 348 0.63 -9.32 -33.40
C SER A 348 1.27 -10.71 -33.47
N SER A 349 1.79 -11.21 -32.35
CA SER A 349 2.33 -12.57 -32.22
C SER A 349 1.26 -13.66 -32.40
N PHE A 350 -0.03 -13.29 -32.32
CA PHE A 350 -1.13 -14.19 -32.67
C PHE A 350 -1.08 -14.64 -34.13
N THR A 351 -0.44 -13.89 -35.03
CA THR A 351 -0.29 -14.31 -36.44
C THR A 351 0.53 -15.59 -36.55
N THR A 352 1.64 -15.70 -35.81
CA THR A 352 2.44 -16.93 -35.71
C THR A 352 1.61 -18.06 -35.11
N LEU A 353 0.88 -17.80 -34.01
CA LEU A 353 0.02 -18.81 -33.37
C LEU A 353 -1.08 -19.33 -34.32
N ILE A 354 -1.69 -18.45 -35.12
CA ILE A 354 -2.62 -18.85 -36.19
C ILE A 354 -1.91 -19.77 -37.17
N GLY A 355 -0.69 -19.40 -37.60
CA GLY A 355 0.15 -20.23 -38.47
C GLY A 355 0.39 -21.63 -37.93
N GLU A 356 0.86 -21.73 -36.69
CA GLU A 356 1.11 -23.00 -36.00
C GLU A 356 -0.18 -23.84 -35.87
N ASN A 357 -1.30 -23.21 -35.49
CA ASN A 357 -2.58 -23.92 -35.32
C ASN A 357 -3.15 -24.39 -36.67
N VAL A 358 -3.04 -23.60 -37.73
CA VAL A 358 -3.45 -24.02 -39.07
C VAL A 358 -2.56 -25.17 -39.56
N THR A 359 -1.23 -25.10 -39.37
CA THR A 359 -0.33 -26.23 -39.69
C THR A 359 -0.71 -27.49 -38.93
N ARG A 360 -1.05 -27.41 -37.64
CA ARG A 360 -1.53 -28.55 -36.84
C ARG A 360 -2.85 -29.12 -37.36
N ILE A 361 -3.82 -28.25 -37.68
CA ILE A 361 -5.10 -28.65 -38.28
C ILE A 361 -4.86 -29.39 -39.60
N LEU A 362 -3.94 -28.90 -40.45
CA LEU A 362 -3.58 -29.55 -41.72
C LEU A 362 -2.96 -30.94 -41.52
N ALA A 363 -2.19 -31.12 -40.44
CA ALA A 363 -1.57 -32.39 -40.03
C ALA A 363 -2.50 -33.34 -39.26
N GLY A 364 -3.73 -32.92 -38.93
CA GLY A 364 -4.67 -33.70 -38.10
C GLY A 364 -4.34 -33.69 -36.61
N ASP A 365 -3.44 -32.81 -36.16
CA ASP A 365 -3.08 -32.63 -34.77
C ASP A 365 -4.06 -31.70 -34.04
N PRO A 366 -4.24 -31.84 -32.71
CA PRO A 366 -5.00 -30.88 -31.93
C PRO A 366 -4.33 -29.49 -31.93
N VAL A 367 -5.15 -28.44 -32.10
CA VAL A 367 -4.71 -27.05 -31.98
C VAL A 367 -4.11 -26.78 -30.60
N THR A 368 -3.07 -25.95 -30.56
CA THR A 368 -2.50 -25.52 -29.29
C THR A 368 -3.30 -24.35 -28.71
N LYS A 369 -3.44 -24.34 -27.39
CA LYS A 369 -4.00 -23.22 -26.61
C LYS A 369 -2.89 -22.49 -25.84
N ASP A 370 -1.67 -22.57 -26.36
CA ASP A 370 -0.47 -21.95 -25.80
C ASP A 370 -0.49 -20.42 -25.96
N PHE A 371 -1.23 -19.74 -25.09
CA PHE A 371 -1.28 -18.29 -25.04
C PHE A 371 -0.13 -17.67 -24.22
N GLU A 372 0.84 -18.45 -23.74
CA GLU A 372 2.01 -17.92 -23.03
C GLU A 372 3.07 -17.38 -23.98
N LYS A 373 3.24 -17.99 -25.16
CA LYS A 373 4.12 -17.46 -26.22
C LYS A 373 3.64 -16.14 -26.83
N VAL A 374 2.42 -15.72 -26.50
CA VAL A 374 1.83 -14.47 -27.00
C VAL A 374 2.39 -13.30 -26.22
N ASP A 375 2.81 -12.25 -26.92
CA ASP A 375 3.25 -11.01 -26.29
C ASP A 375 2.08 -10.32 -25.57
N LYS A 376 2.17 -10.25 -24.23
CA LYS A 376 1.21 -9.56 -23.36
C LYS A 376 1.71 -8.19 -22.88
N SER A 377 2.80 -7.68 -23.44
CA SER A 377 3.45 -6.44 -23.00
C SER A 377 2.49 -5.24 -22.99
N ASP A 378 1.58 -5.12 -23.97
CA ASP A 378 0.58 -4.05 -24.00
C ASP A 378 -0.36 -4.09 -22.79
N GLN A 379 -0.78 -5.29 -22.37
CA GLN A 379 -1.67 -5.46 -21.23
C GLN A 379 -0.98 -4.99 -19.95
N THR A 380 0.29 -5.36 -19.78
CA THR A 380 1.11 -4.95 -18.64
C THR A 380 1.34 -3.44 -18.63
N TYR A 381 1.78 -2.86 -19.75
CA TYR A 381 2.05 -1.43 -19.84
C TYR A 381 0.79 -0.57 -19.69
N ALA A 382 -0.33 -0.95 -20.33
CA ALA A 382 -1.60 -0.25 -20.19
C ALA A 382 -2.10 -0.28 -18.74
N PHE A 383 -1.99 -1.44 -18.08
CA PHE A 383 -2.37 -1.58 -16.69
C PHE A 383 -1.54 -0.68 -15.75
N VAL A 384 -0.20 -0.69 -15.88
CA VAL A 384 0.69 0.19 -15.10
C VAL A 384 0.38 1.66 -15.38
N THR A 385 0.08 2.01 -16.64
CA THR A 385 -0.35 3.35 -17.04
C THR A 385 -1.59 3.80 -16.25
N PHE A 386 -2.62 2.94 -16.11
CA PHE A 386 -3.82 3.28 -15.33
C PHE A 386 -3.54 3.45 -13.84
N LEU A 387 -2.68 2.60 -13.24
CA LEU A 387 -2.26 2.77 -11.84
C LEU A 387 -1.52 4.09 -11.62
N LEU A 388 -0.57 4.42 -12.49
CA LEU A 388 0.18 5.68 -12.43
C LEU A 388 -0.75 6.89 -12.62
N ALA A 389 -1.73 6.79 -13.52
CA ALA A 389 -2.73 7.84 -13.69
C ALA A 389 -3.55 8.05 -12.40
N GLY A 390 -3.99 6.97 -11.74
CA GLY A 390 -4.65 7.04 -10.44
C GLY A 390 -3.78 7.67 -9.36
N TYR A 391 -2.50 7.30 -9.27
CA TYR A 391 -1.53 7.91 -8.37
C TYR A 391 -1.35 9.41 -8.64
N VAL A 392 -1.15 9.80 -9.91
CA VAL A 392 -1.03 11.20 -10.32
C VAL A 392 -2.27 11.99 -9.92
N LEU A 393 -3.49 11.45 -10.12
CA LEU A 393 -4.73 12.10 -9.68
C LEU A 393 -4.79 12.30 -8.17
N LEU A 394 -4.33 11.33 -7.37
CA LEU A 394 -4.25 11.48 -5.90
C LEU A 394 -3.26 12.57 -5.50
N VAL A 395 -2.10 12.65 -6.14
CA VAL A 395 -1.10 13.70 -5.87
C VAL A 395 -1.63 15.07 -6.32
N VAL A 396 -2.30 15.16 -7.46
CA VAL A 396 -2.98 16.39 -7.91
C VAL A 396 -4.03 16.83 -6.90
N ALA A 397 -4.87 15.90 -6.42
CA ALA A 397 -5.87 16.20 -5.40
C ALA A 397 -5.23 16.69 -4.10
N PHE A 398 -4.09 16.11 -3.71
CA PHE A 398 -3.31 16.56 -2.56
C PHE A 398 -2.74 17.97 -2.74
N VAL A 399 -2.16 18.27 -3.91
CA VAL A 399 -1.69 19.62 -4.26
C VAL A 399 -2.86 20.62 -4.25
N GLY A 400 -4.00 20.25 -4.83
CA GLY A 400 -5.21 21.06 -4.83
C GLY A 400 -5.71 21.34 -3.41
N LYS A 401 -5.64 20.35 -2.51
CA LYS A 401 -5.94 20.54 -1.08
C LYS A 401 -4.98 21.54 -0.44
N ILE A 402 -3.67 21.45 -0.69
CA ILE A 402 -2.70 22.42 -0.16
C ILE A 402 -3.05 23.84 -0.65
N GLY A 403 -3.43 23.99 -1.93
CA GLY A 403 -3.88 25.27 -2.49
C GLY A 403 -5.14 25.81 -1.81
N ILE A 404 -6.16 24.97 -1.58
CA ILE A 404 -7.39 25.36 -0.86
C ILE A 404 -7.07 25.75 0.59
N ASP A 405 -6.23 24.99 1.29
CA ASP A 405 -5.86 25.26 2.68
C ASP A 405 -5.00 26.52 2.81
N ALA A 406 -4.14 26.81 1.82
CA ALA A 406 -3.42 28.08 1.73
C ALA A 406 -4.37 29.27 1.48
N PHE A 407 -5.35 29.13 0.58
CA PHE A 407 -6.35 30.16 0.32
C PHE A 407 -7.22 30.43 1.56
N LYS A 408 -7.57 29.38 2.32
CA LYS A 408 -8.29 29.48 3.60
C LYS A 408 -7.41 29.94 4.78
N GLN A 409 -6.16 30.35 4.53
CA GLN A 409 -5.16 30.74 5.53
C GLN A 409 -4.88 29.71 6.64
N LYS A 410 -5.19 28.43 6.40
CA LYS A 410 -4.82 27.33 7.31
C LYS A 410 -3.34 26.98 7.19
N ARG A 411 -2.76 27.20 6.01
CA ARG A 411 -1.32 27.08 5.72
C ARG A 411 -0.77 28.47 5.38
N LYS A 412 0.32 28.86 6.03
CA LYS A 412 1.01 30.13 5.77
C LYS A 412 2.31 29.87 5.04
N PHE A 413 2.70 30.81 4.18
CA PHE A 413 3.96 30.73 3.46
C PHE A 413 5.13 30.88 4.45
N GLU A 414 6.07 29.94 4.40
CA GLU A 414 7.34 29.99 5.10
C GLU A 414 8.49 29.89 4.10
N GLY A 415 9.44 30.82 4.16
CA GLY A 415 10.62 30.80 3.30
C GLY A 415 11.48 29.54 3.47
N LEU A 416 12.38 29.32 2.51
CA LEU A 416 13.33 28.21 2.54
C LEU A 416 14.40 28.43 3.60
N THR A 417 14.28 27.75 4.73
CA THR A 417 15.34 27.67 5.73
C THR A 417 16.49 26.79 5.24
N ARG A 418 17.66 26.86 5.89
CA ARG A 418 18.81 25.99 5.57
C ARG A 418 18.46 24.50 5.66
N GLU A 419 17.61 24.13 6.63
CA GLU A 419 17.13 22.76 6.79
C GLU A 419 16.20 22.32 5.66
N LYS A 420 15.20 23.15 5.28
CA LYS A 420 14.32 22.87 4.14
C LYS A 420 15.11 22.77 2.82
N SER A 421 16.13 23.60 2.66
CA SER A 421 17.01 23.57 1.49
C SER A 421 17.84 22.27 1.44
N ALA A 422 18.34 21.79 2.59
CA ALA A 422 19.04 20.51 2.68
C ALA A 422 18.12 19.32 2.36
N GLN A 423 16.86 19.35 2.83
CA GLN A 423 15.86 18.35 2.49
C GLN A 423 15.55 18.32 0.99
N LEU A 424 15.43 19.49 0.36
CA LEU A 424 15.22 19.61 -1.09
C LEU A 424 16.41 19.06 -1.88
N PHE A 425 17.63 19.43 -1.47
CA PHE A 425 18.86 18.93 -2.08
C PHE A 425 18.95 17.40 -1.98
N PHE A 426 18.68 16.84 -0.80
CA PHE A 426 18.66 15.39 -0.60
C PHE A 426 17.62 14.69 -1.47
N PHE A 427 16.42 15.27 -1.60
CA PHE A 427 15.39 14.71 -2.49
C PHE A 427 15.85 14.71 -3.95
N VAL A 428 16.43 15.81 -4.45
CA VAL A 428 16.99 15.89 -5.81
C VAL A 428 18.11 14.86 -6.01
N LEU A 429 18.98 14.69 -5.01
CA LEU A 429 20.03 13.67 -5.03
C LEU A 429 19.44 12.25 -5.14
N CYS A 430 18.34 11.96 -4.44
CA CYS A 430 17.64 10.68 -4.55
C CYS A 430 16.99 10.43 -5.92
N LEU A 431 16.71 11.49 -6.71
CA LEU A 431 16.19 11.33 -8.06
C LEU A 431 17.26 10.92 -9.08
N VAL A 432 18.55 11.21 -8.83
CA VAL A 432 19.66 10.88 -9.74
C VAL A 432 19.68 9.39 -10.14
N PRO A 433 19.69 8.43 -9.19
CA PRO A 433 19.68 7.01 -9.56
C PRO A 433 18.37 6.58 -10.23
N ILE A 434 17.24 7.24 -9.95
CA ILE A 434 15.94 6.95 -10.59
C ILE A 434 15.95 7.40 -12.06
N PHE A 435 16.46 8.61 -12.36
CA PHE A 435 16.60 9.07 -13.75
C PHE A 435 17.63 8.25 -14.52
N PHE A 436 18.73 7.86 -13.88
CA PHE A 436 19.69 6.93 -14.47
C PHE A 436 19.05 5.57 -14.76
N ALA A 437 18.21 5.07 -13.85
CA ALA A 437 17.42 3.85 -14.09
C ALA A 437 16.50 4.01 -15.30
N LEU A 438 15.72 5.09 -15.37
CA LEU A 438 14.85 5.36 -16.53
C LEU A 438 15.65 5.39 -17.83
N TYR A 439 16.80 6.06 -17.87
CA TYR A 439 17.68 6.08 -19.03
C TYR A 439 18.10 4.67 -19.50
N LEU A 440 18.32 3.74 -18.57
CA LEU A 440 18.73 2.36 -18.86
C LEU A 440 17.58 1.41 -19.24
N VAL A 441 16.30 1.82 -19.18
CA VAL A 441 15.15 0.94 -19.45
C VAL A 441 15.24 0.24 -20.81
N PRO A 442 15.48 0.92 -21.94
CA PRO A 442 15.59 0.25 -23.24
C PRO A 442 16.72 -0.77 -23.32
N LYS A 443 17.87 -0.46 -22.69
CA LYS A 443 19.01 -1.38 -22.62
C LYS A 443 18.67 -2.63 -21.81
N ALA A 444 17.89 -2.48 -20.73
CA ALA A 444 17.48 -3.57 -19.87
C ALA A 444 16.43 -4.51 -20.51
N LEU A 445 15.57 -4.00 -21.40
CA LEU A 445 14.55 -4.80 -22.09
C LEU A 445 15.17 -5.76 -23.12
N ALA A 446 15.98 -5.24 -24.04
CA ALA A 446 16.54 -6.02 -25.14
C ALA A 446 17.88 -5.48 -25.67
N GLY A 447 18.58 -4.63 -24.90
CA GLY A 447 19.75 -3.91 -25.39
C GLY A 447 19.40 -2.81 -26.40
N PHE A 448 18.15 -2.33 -26.41
CA PHE A 448 17.66 -1.35 -27.37
C PHE A 448 18.08 0.08 -27.02
N THR A 449 18.01 0.96 -28.02
CA THR A 449 17.94 2.41 -27.82
C THR A 449 16.49 2.82 -27.51
N TRP A 450 16.28 4.05 -27.03
CA TRP A 450 14.93 4.57 -26.84
C TRP A 450 14.12 4.61 -28.14
N GLU A 451 14.76 4.99 -29.24
CA GLU A 451 14.15 5.00 -30.57
C GLU A 451 13.64 3.60 -30.96
N SER A 452 14.51 2.58 -30.86
CA SER A 452 14.11 1.20 -31.15
C SER A 452 13.03 0.70 -30.20
N ALA A 453 13.13 0.98 -28.90
CA ALA A 453 12.10 0.56 -27.93
C ALA A 453 10.73 1.15 -28.26
N ILE A 454 10.66 2.43 -28.63
CA ILE A 454 9.39 3.07 -29.02
C ILE A 454 8.82 2.44 -30.30
N VAL A 455 9.68 2.09 -31.27
CA VAL A 455 9.27 1.47 -32.53
C VAL A 455 8.73 0.06 -32.34
N TRP A 456 9.35 -0.76 -31.48
CA TRP A 456 9.01 -2.17 -31.32
C TRP A 456 8.01 -2.46 -30.19
N SER A 457 8.02 -1.70 -29.09
CA SER A 457 7.10 -1.91 -27.95
C SER A 457 5.73 -1.29 -28.19
N PRO A 458 4.61 -1.85 -27.69
CA PRO A 458 3.25 -1.32 -27.85
C PRO A 458 3.10 0.17 -27.53
N VAL A 459 2.06 0.82 -28.08
CA VAL A 459 1.83 2.27 -27.87
C VAL A 459 1.71 2.63 -26.38
N SER A 460 1.19 1.71 -25.56
CA SER A 460 1.09 1.86 -24.11
C SER A 460 2.44 2.02 -23.39
N PHE A 461 3.55 1.49 -23.94
CA PHE A 461 4.89 1.64 -23.37
C PHE A 461 5.33 3.11 -23.27
N LEU A 462 5.15 3.88 -24.35
CA LEU A 462 5.55 5.29 -24.39
C LEU A 462 4.72 6.12 -23.40
N VAL A 463 3.40 5.89 -23.35
CA VAL A 463 2.51 6.58 -22.42
C VAL A 463 2.86 6.24 -20.97
N MET A 464 3.16 4.97 -20.68
CA MET A 464 3.64 4.54 -19.37
C MET A 464 4.92 5.28 -18.98
N ALA A 465 5.93 5.32 -19.85
CA ALA A 465 7.20 5.99 -19.58
C ALA A 465 7.02 7.50 -19.31
N GLN A 466 6.16 8.16 -20.09
CA GLN A 466 5.80 9.57 -19.88
C GLN A 466 5.07 9.80 -18.55
N LEU A 467 4.13 8.90 -18.17
CA LEU A 467 3.45 9.00 -16.89
C LEU A 467 4.38 8.74 -15.70
N VAL A 468 5.40 7.88 -15.82
CA VAL A 468 6.40 7.71 -14.75
C VAL A 468 7.15 9.03 -14.52
N LEU A 469 7.59 9.70 -15.59
CA LEU A 469 8.24 11.01 -15.49
C LEU A 469 7.28 12.06 -14.89
N GLY A 470 6.02 12.07 -15.33
CA GLY A 470 4.98 12.95 -14.81
C GLY A 470 4.69 12.72 -13.33
N ALA A 471 4.63 11.46 -12.88
CA ALA A 471 4.45 11.08 -11.49
C ALA A 471 5.62 11.56 -10.61
N ILE A 472 6.86 11.41 -11.07
CA ILE A 472 8.05 11.93 -10.36
C ILE A 472 7.98 13.45 -10.26
N ALA A 473 7.68 14.14 -11.37
CA ALA A 473 7.63 15.59 -11.41
C ALA A 473 6.54 16.16 -10.50
N ILE A 474 5.33 15.60 -10.53
CA ILE A 474 4.21 16.10 -9.71
C ILE A 474 4.38 15.78 -8.23
N SER A 475 4.99 14.65 -7.89
CA SER A 475 5.32 14.31 -6.50
C SER A 475 6.43 15.20 -5.95
N PHE A 476 7.43 15.55 -6.77
CA PHE A 476 8.42 16.57 -6.42
C PHE A 476 7.76 17.93 -6.20
N PHE A 477 6.86 18.34 -7.10
CA PHE A 477 6.11 19.59 -6.95
C PHE A 477 5.25 19.61 -5.69
N ALA A 478 4.56 18.51 -5.39
CA ALA A 478 3.77 18.36 -4.17
C ALA A 478 4.64 18.45 -2.91
N PHE A 479 5.81 17.80 -2.91
CA PHE A 479 6.79 17.89 -1.83
C PHE A 479 7.29 19.32 -1.66
N PHE A 480 7.70 19.98 -2.75
CA PHE A 480 8.18 21.36 -2.75
C PHE A 480 7.13 22.34 -2.21
N ILE A 481 5.90 22.28 -2.70
CA ILE A 481 4.81 23.13 -2.20
C ILE A 481 4.51 22.84 -0.72
N SER A 482 4.56 21.58 -0.29
CA SER A 482 4.34 21.23 1.12
C SER A 482 5.41 21.78 2.07
N LEU A 483 6.64 22.00 1.58
CA LEU A 483 7.72 22.66 2.34
C LEU A 483 7.50 24.18 2.48
N LEU A 484 6.96 24.81 1.43
CA LEU A 484 6.66 26.25 1.42
C LEU A 484 5.40 26.61 2.19
N PHE A 485 4.39 25.73 2.20
CA PHE A 485 3.12 25.90 2.89
C PHE A 485 2.90 24.77 3.91
N PRO A 486 3.66 24.75 5.02
CA PRO A 486 3.50 23.74 6.06
C PRO A 486 2.14 23.87 6.76
N GLU A 487 1.56 22.73 7.13
CA GLU A 487 0.36 22.69 7.97
C GLU A 487 0.73 22.94 9.43
N GLN A 488 -0.04 23.77 10.13
CA GLN A 488 0.16 24.05 11.56
C GLN A 488 -0.16 22.82 12.43
N ASP A 489 -1.12 22.00 12.01
CA ASP A 489 -1.45 20.72 12.62
C ASP A 489 -0.45 19.66 12.12
N LYS A 490 0.59 19.39 12.95
CA LYS A 490 1.66 18.42 12.65
C LYS A 490 1.11 17.06 12.22
N LEU A 491 -0.03 16.64 12.77
CA LEU A 491 -0.63 15.33 12.51
C LEU A 491 -1.25 15.28 11.11
N LYS A 492 -2.00 16.33 10.72
CA LYS A 492 -2.58 16.45 9.37
C LYS A 492 -1.53 16.69 8.29
N ASN A 493 -0.38 17.27 8.62
CA ASN A 493 0.71 17.45 7.67
C ASN A 493 1.34 16.12 7.25
N GLN A 494 1.59 15.25 8.23
CA GLN A 494 2.39 14.03 8.04
C GLN A 494 1.57 12.87 7.47
N LEU A 495 0.27 12.79 7.76
CA LEU A 495 -0.62 11.71 7.31
C LEU A 495 -0.61 11.49 5.78
N PRO A 496 -0.78 12.52 4.92
CA PRO A 496 -0.71 12.35 3.47
C PRO A 496 0.66 11.88 2.99
N GLN A 497 1.75 12.41 3.55
CA GLN A 497 3.13 12.02 3.20
C GLN A 497 3.39 10.56 3.58
N ILE A 498 2.94 10.13 4.76
CA ILE A 498 2.97 8.74 5.22
C ILE A 498 2.20 7.84 4.26
N LEU A 499 1.00 8.25 3.84
CA LEU A 499 0.16 7.44 2.94
C LEU A 499 0.83 7.27 1.57
N VAL A 500 1.34 8.35 0.98
CA VAL A 500 2.09 8.30 -0.29
C VAL A 500 3.34 7.43 -0.18
N MET A 501 4.13 7.60 0.89
CA MET A 501 5.34 6.80 1.11
C MET A 501 5.04 5.33 1.43
N SER A 502 3.89 5.04 2.06
CA SER A 502 3.43 3.67 2.29
C SER A 502 3.05 2.98 0.99
N ILE A 503 2.36 3.69 0.07
CA ILE A 503 2.06 3.19 -1.27
C ILE A 503 3.35 2.94 -2.04
N LEU A 504 4.27 3.92 -2.07
CA LEU A 504 5.56 3.79 -2.76
C LEU A 504 6.37 2.61 -2.23
N SER A 505 6.46 2.47 -0.90
CA SER A 505 7.13 1.35 -0.25
C SER A 505 6.48 0.01 -0.58
N GLY A 506 5.14 -0.06 -0.59
CA GLY A 506 4.40 -1.27 -0.96
C GLY A 506 4.61 -1.68 -2.42
N LEU A 507 4.59 -0.72 -3.35
CA LEU A 507 4.87 -0.94 -4.77
C LEU A 507 6.33 -1.33 -5.02
N ALA A 508 7.29 -0.68 -4.34
CA ALA A 508 8.70 -1.07 -4.41
C ALA A 508 8.89 -2.51 -3.92
N ASN A 509 8.26 -2.87 -2.79
CA ASN A 509 8.29 -4.22 -2.26
C ASN A 509 7.75 -5.26 -3.27
N MET A 510 6.63 -4.97 -3.94
CA MET A 510 6.12 -5.79 -5.05
C MET A 510 7.15 -5.91 -6.19
N LEU A 511 7.73 -4.80 -6.64
CA LEU A 511 8.70 -4.78 -7.74
C LEU A 511 9.96 -5.61 -7.44
N VAL A 512 10.41 -5.65 -6.18
CA VAL A 512 11.52 -6.53 -5.76
C VAL A 512 11.21 -7.99 -6.13
N ILE A 513 10.00 -8.46 -5.89
CA ILE A 513 9.60 -9.86 -6.15
C ILE A 513 9.43 -10.10 -7.66
N VAL A 514 8.87 -9.12 -8.38
CA VAL A 514 8.79 -9.19 -9.85
C VAL A 514 10.18 -9.30 -10.46
N LEU A 515 11.15 -8.52 -9.99
CA LEU A 515 12.54 -8.57 -10.48
C LEU A 515 13.22 -9.90 -10.16
N ILE A 516 12.97 -10.49 -8.98
CA ILE A 516 13.48 -11.82 -8.63
C ILE A 516 12.91 -12.87 -9.59
N THR A 517 11.58 -12.91 -9.75
CA THR A 517 10.92 -13.90 -10.64
C THR A 517 11.33 -13.72 -12.10
N SER A 518 11.50 -12.48 -12.57
CA SER A 518 11.95 -12.17 -13.94
C SER A 518 13.42 -12.48 -14.19
N SER A 519 14.24 -12.63 -13.14
CA SER A 519 15.68 -12.90 -13.29
C SER A 519 16.02 -14.33 -13.65
N VAL A 520 15.09 -15.27 -13.44
CA VAL A 520 15.32 -16.71 -13.64
C VAL A 520 15.62 -17.04 -15.11
N ASP A 521 15.02 -16.32 -16.05
CA ASP A 521 15.10 -16.62 -17.49
C ASP A 521 15.81 -15.54 -18.34
N ASN A 522 16.35 -14.48 -17.73
CA ASN A 522 16.81 -13.30 -18.48
C ASN A 522 18.35 -13.21 -18.64
N SER A 523 18.79 -13.08 -19.89
CA SER A 523 20.21 -12.92 -20.27
C SER A 523 20.85 -11.59 -19.81
N GLN A 524 20.05 -10.58 -19.44
CA GLN A 524 20.50 -9.23 -19.07
C GLN A 524 20.54 -8.99 -17.54
N TRP A 525 21.01 -9.98 -16.78
CA TRP A 525 21.00 -9.98 -15.31
C TRP A 525 21.64 -8.76 -14.64
N LYS A 526 22.64 -8.12 -15.26
CA LYS A 526 23.32 -6.92 -14.72
C LYS A 526 22.36 -5.74 -14.52
N TYR A 527 21.46 -5.52 -15.49
CA TYR A 527 20.48 -4.44 -15.38
C TYR A 527 19.42 -4.79 -14.34
N LEU A 528 18.94 -6.04 -14.34
CA LEU A 528 17.98 -6.52 -13.33
C LEU A 528 18.54 -6.38 -11.91
N LEU A 529 19.82 -6.67 -11.70
CA LEU A 529 20.49 -6.48 -10.41
C LEU A 529 20.53 -5.00 -9.99
N PHE A 530 20.80 -4.09 -10.92
CA PHE A 530 20.75 -2.65 -10.65
C PHE A 530 19.34 -2.19 -10.25
N TYR A 531 18.30 -2.58 -11.00
CA TYR A 531 16.92 -2.26 -10.65
C TYR A 531 16.51 -2.89 -9.32
N TYR A 532 16.97 -4.11 -9.04
CA TYR A 532 16.72 -4.80 -7.78
C TYR A 532 17.32 -4.00 -6.61
N ALA A 533 18.60 -3.62 -6.69
CA ALA A 533 19.26 -2.83 -5.66
C ALA A 533 18.59 -1.47 -5.44
N LEU A 534 18.24 -0.76 -6.52
CA LEU A 534 17.53 0.51 -6.46
C LEU A 534 16.15 0.35 -5.79
N THR A 535 15.39 -0.67 -6.19
CA THR A 535 14.05 -0.92 -5.64
C THR A 535 14.12 -1.32 -4.17
N CYS A 536 15.11 -2.15 -3.76
CA CYS A 536 15.38 -2.45 -2.36
C CYS A 536 15.71 -1.19 -1.56
N CYS A 537 16.52 -0.28 -2.11
CA CYS A 537 16.84 0.99 -1.46
C CYS A 537 15.58 1.84 -1.24
N ILE A 538 14.75 2.01 -2.28
CA ILE A 538 13.47 2.74 -2.19
C ILE A 538 12.55 2.09 -1.15
N TYR A 539 12.44 0.76 -1.15
CA TYR A 539 11.64 0.02 -0.19
C TYR A 539 12.13 0.23 1.26
N ILE A 540 13.42 0.05 1.53
CA ILE A 540 13.98 0.15 2.89
C ILE A 540 13.86 1.59 3.41
N LEU A 541 14.22 2.58 2.59
CA LEU A 541 14.15 3.99 2.98
C LEU A 541 12.70 4.45 3.15
N GLY A 542 11.81 4.06 2.23
CA GLY A 542 10.39 4.36 2.31
C GLY A 542 9.76 3.75 3.57
N ARG A 543 10.04 2.47 3.85
CA ARG A 543 9.56 1.77 5.05
C ARG A 543 10.08 2.42 6.33
N ARG A 544 11.38 2.76 6.38
CA ARG A 544 11.97 3.47 7.53
C ARG A 544 11.31 4.82 7.74
N TYR A 545 11.12 5.61 6.68
CA TYR A 545 10.47 6.92 6.75
C TYR A 545 9.05 6.81 7.32
N VAL A 546 8.26 5.86 6.80
CA VAL A 546 6.90 5.61 7.27
C VAL A 546 6.90 5.21 8.76
N GLN A 547 7.75 4.25 9.17
CA GLN A 547 7.77 3.80 10.57
C GLN A 547 8.20 4.90 11.55
N VAL A 548 9.24 5.66 11.25
CA VAL A 548 9.74 6.72 12.15
C VAL A 548 8.66 7.80 12.36
N ASN A 549 8.03 8.28 11.28
CA ASN A 549 7.01 9.32 11.39
C ASN A 549 5.77 8.84 12.15
N LEU A 550 5.37 7.57 11.99
CA LEU A 550 4.21 7.01 12.71
C LEU A 550 4.48 6.82 14.20
N VAL A 551 5.71 6.47 14.59
CA VAL A 551 6.11 6.46 16.00
C VAL A 551 6.01 7.87 16.59
N THR A 552 6.49 8.89 15.87
CA THR A 552 6.38 10.29 16.32
C THR A 552 4.93 10.73 16.47
N ILE A 553 4.08 10.44 15.47
CA ILE A 553 2.63 10.74 15.54
C ILE A 553 1.98 10.04 16.73
N SER A 554 2.23 8.74 16.88
CA SER A 554 1.69 7.93 17.98
C SER A 554 2.03 8.53 19.34
N ARG A 555 3.30 8.90 19.56
CA ARG A 555 3.74 9.52 20.81
C ARG A 555 3.10 10.87 21.06
N ASN A 556 2.93 11.69 20.01
CA ASN A 556 2.24 12.97 20.13
C ASN A 556 0.76 12.79 20.46
N VAL A 557 0.06 11.83 19.84
CA VAL A 557 -1.35 11.52 20.17
C VAL A 557 -1.49 11.12 21.64
N VAL A 558 -0.61 10.23 22.12
CA VAL A 558 -0.58 9.79 23.53
C VAL A 558 -0.37 10.99 24.46
N TYR A 559 0.58 11.86 24.14
CA TYR A 559 0.87 13.06 24.92
C TYR A 559 -0.34 14.01 24.97
N GLU A 560 -0.90 14.36 23.81
CA GLU A 560 -2.06 15.25 23.69
C GLU A 560 -3.31 14.70 24.40
N LEU A 561 -3.54 13.39 24.32
CA LEU A 561 -4.65 12.76 25.05
C LEU A 561 -4.46 12.85 26.56
N ARG A 562 -3.23 12.66 27.07
CA ARG A 562 -2.94 12.81 28.51
C ARG A 562 -3.16 14.24 28.98
N ILE A 563 -2.64 15.23 28.23
CA ILE A 563 -2.85 16.64 28.55
C ILE A 563 -4.34 16.96 28.54
N ARG A 564 -5.08 16.55 27.51
CA ARG A 564 -6.53 16.77 27.43
C ARG A 564 -7.30 16.15 28.60
N ILE A 565 -6.93 14.95 29.03
CA ILE A 565 -7.55 14.32 30.20
C ILE A 565 -7.24 15.12 31.47
N ILE A 566 -5.98 15.54 31.65
CA ILE A 566 -5.54 16.36 32.78
C ILE A 566 -6.29 17.69 32.80
N ASP A 567 -6.28 18.45 31.71
CA ASP A 567 -6.99 19.73 31.58
C ASP A 567 -8.48 19.57 31.88
N LYS A 568 -9.09 18.50 31.39
CA LYS A 568 -10.49 18.20 31.65
C LYS A 568 -10.75 17.94 33.14
N LEU A 569 -9.90 17.17 33.81
CA LEU A 569 -10.01 16.91 35.26
C LEU A 569 -9.84 18.18 36.09
N PHE A 570 -8.87 19.04 35.75
CA PHE A 570 -8.66 20.32 36.43
C PHE A 570 -9.80 21.32 36.17
N SER A 571 -10.49 21.23 35.01
CA SER A 571 -11.64 22.09 34.68
C SER A 571 -12.94 21.69 35.38
N THR A 572 -12.93 20.63 36.19
CA THR A 572 -14.10 20.11 36.90
C THR A 572 -14.08 20.60 38.34
N ASN A 573 -15.22 21.08 38.83
CA ASN A 573 -15.36 21.47 40.23
C ASN A 573 -15.18 20.27 41.19
N TYR A 574 -14.81 20.55 42.44
CA TYR A 574 -14.52 19.51 43.43
C TYR A 574 -15.70 18.56 43.65
N GLN A 575 -16.92 19.08 43.73
CA GLN A 575 -18.15 18.29 43.92
C GLN A 575 -18.36 17.22 42.84
N ASN A 576 -18.03 17.51 41.57
CA ASN A 576 -18.13 16.52 40.49
C ASN A 576 -16.91 15.61 40.43
N PHE A 577 -15.72 16.13 40.76
CA PHE A 577 -14.49 15.33 40.84
C PHE A 577 -14.61 14.20 41.89
N GLU A 578 -15.18 14.49 43.07
CA GLU A 578 -15.36 13.51 44.16
C GLU A 578 -16.25 12.31 43.77
N LYS A 579 -17.09 12.45 42.72
CA LYS A 579 -17.95 11.38 42.21
C LYS A 579 -17.25 10.46 41.20
N ILE A 580 -16.06 10.83 40.72
CA ILE A 580 -15.33 10.07 39.71
C ILE A 580 -14.59 8.92 40.41
N ASP A 581 -14.77 7.71 39.90
CA ASP A 581 -14.03 6.54 40.37
C ASP A 581 -12.52 6.68 40.08
N ARG A 582 -11.68 6.57 41.13
CA ARG A 582 -10.22 6.73 41.01
C ARG A 582 -9.58 5.71 40.07
N GLY A 583 -10.11 4.48 40.01
CA GLY A 583 -9.65 3.43 39.10
C GLY A 583 -9.88 3.78 37.63
N LYS A 584 -11.01 4.42 37.32
CA LYS A 584 -11.30 4.94 35.96
C LYS A 584 -10.31 6.02 35.53
N ILE A 585 -9.91 6.92 36.44
CA ILE A 585 -8.90 7.96 36.14
C ILE A 585 -7.57 7.31 35.76
N TYR A 586 -7.10 6.35 36.57
CA TYR A 586 -5.83 5.66 36.32
C TYR A 586 -5.82 4.87 35.00
N THR A 587 -6.88 4.10 34.76
CA THR A 587 -7.01 3.30 33.52
C THR A 587 -7.16 4.16 32.27
N ALA A 588 -7.81 5.33 32.36
CA ALA A 588 -7.89 6.30 31.27
C ALA A 588 -6.53 6.94 30.95
N LEU A 589 -5.78 7.39 31.96
CA LEU A 589 -4.50 8.09 31.77
C LEU A 589 -3.35 7.17 31.31
N ASN A 590 -3.37 5.90 31.74
CA ASN A 590 -2.28 4.96 31.49
C ASN A 590 -2.64 3.92 30.42
N ASP A 591 -3.45 2.92 30.79
CA ASP A 591 -3.69 1.73 29.96
C ASP A 591 -4.33 2.08 28.60
N ASN A 592 -5.49 2.75 28.61
CA ASN A 592 -6.24 3.01 27.39
C ASN A 592 -5.45 3.90 26.41
N VAL A 593 -4.79 4.93 26.92
CA VAL A 593 -3.97 5.83 26.09
C VAL A 593 -2.73 5.12 25.54
N ASN A 594 -2.08 4.24 26.31
CA ASN A 594 -0.96 3.44 25.81
C ASN A 594 -1.41 2.47 24.69
N THR A 595 -2.54 1.79 24.86
CA THR A 595 -3.11 0.91 23.82
C THR A 595 -3.37 1.66 22.52
N ILE A 596 -3.87 2.91 22.58
CA ILE A 596 -4.05 3.76 21.39
C ILE A 596 -2.70 4.02 20.70
N GLY A 597 -1.68 4.37 21.48
CA GLY A 597 -0.33 4.60 20.96
C GLY A 597 0.26 3.38 20.24
N GLU A 598 0.27 2.22 20.91
CA GLU A 598 0.84 0.98 20.38
C GLU A 598 0.15 0.50 19.10
N SER A 599 -1.17 0.68 19.02
CA SER A 599 -1.98 0.28 17.87
C SER A 599 -1.64 1.06 16.59
N THR A 600 -0.99 2.22 16.69
CA THR A 600 -0.62 3.04 15.52
C THR A 600 0.40 2.34 14.62
N ASN A 601 1.31 1.54 15.20
CA ASN A 601 2.27 0.73 14.43
C ASN A 601 1.60 -0.32 13.56
N MET A 602 0.45 -0.84 14.01
CA MET A 602 -0.31 -1.83 13.26
C MET A 602 -1.02 -1.23 12.04
N LEU A 603 -1.44 0.04 12.09
CA LEU A 603 -1.95 0.73 10.90
C LEU A 603 -0.93 0.75 9.76
N VAL A 604 0.35 0.90 10.10
CA VAL A 604 1.45 0.85 9.12
C VAL A 604 1.51 -0.50 8.44
N MET A 605 1.57 -1.55 9.26
CA MET A 605 1.65 -2.93 8.79
C MET A 605 0.44 -3.26 7.90
N LEU A 606 -0.76 -2.85 8.31
CA LEU A 606 -2.00 -3.05 7.55
C LEU A 606 -1.97 -2.36 6.19
N ILE A 607 -1.56 -1.08 6.14
CA ILE A 607 -1.45 -0.33 4.88
C ILE A 607 -0.40 -0.97 3.98
N THR A 608 0.81 -1.22 4.48
CA THR A 608 1.90 -1.80 3.68
C THR A 608 1.55 -3.19 3.17
N SER A 609 0.89 -4.01 3.99
CA SER A 609 0.53 -5.38 3.65
C SER A 609 -0.65 -5.45 2.69
N THR A 610 -1.58 -4.50 2.77
CA THR A 610 -2.66 -4.35 1.78
C THR A 610 -2.09 -3.96 0.42
N PHE A 611 -1.23 -2.95 0.34
CA PHE A 611 -0.63 -2.53 -0.94
C PHE A 611 0.32 -3.59 -1.52
N THR A 612 1.08 -4.27 -0.66
CA THR A 612 1.92 -5.40 -1.08
C THR A 612 1.05 -6.51 -1.65
N ALA A 613 -0.03 -6.90 -0.96
CA ALA A 613 -0.93 -7.95 -1.42
C ALA A 613 -1.62 -7.58 -2.75
N LEU A 614 -2.20 -6.39 -2.83
CA LEU A 614 -2.80 -5.87 -4.06
C LEU A 614 -1.81 -5.89 -5.22
N GLY A 615 -0.60 -5.35 -5.02
CA GLY A 615 0.45 -5.34 -6.04
C GLY A 615 0.83 -6.75 -6.51
N THR A 616 0.98 -7.69 -5.60
CA THR A 616 1.31 -9.08 -5.97
C THR A 616 0.18 -9.79 -6.72
N PHE A 617 -1.09 -9.62 -6.31
CA PHE A 617 -2.22 -10.17 -7.06
C PHE A 617 -2.35 -9.52 -8.44
N ILE A 618 -2.09 -8.22 -8.53
CA ILE A 618 -2.02 -7.50 -9.78
C ILE A 618 -0.98 -8.13 -10.73
N TYR A 619 0.22 -8.43 -10.22
CA TYR A 619 1.26 -9.08 -11.01
C TYR A 619 0.82 -10.48 -11.46
N LEU A 620 0.28 -11.29 -10.54
CA LEU A 620 -0.25 -12.61 -10.89
C LEU A 620 -1.32 -12.52 -11.99
N ALA A 621 -2.21 -11.52 -11.92
CA ALA A 621 -3.28 -11.33 -12.89
C ALA A 621 -2.75 -10.96 -14.29
N SER A 622 -1.61 -10.26 -14.37
CA SER A 622 -0.93 -9.97 -15.63
C SER A 622 -0.36 -11.22 -16.31
N ILE A 623 0.02 -12.23 -15.52
CA ILE A 623 0.53 -13.51 -16.03
C ILE A 623 -0.65 -14.42 -16.40
N ALA A 624 -1.55 -14.68 -15.45
CA ALA A 624 -2.66 -15.62 -15.60
C ALA A 624 -3.93 -15.15 -14.87
N PHE A 625 -4.64 -14.18 -15.47
CA PHE A 625 -5.84 -13.53 -14.94
C PHE A 625 -6.83 -14.48 -14.24
N TRP A 626 -7.32 -15.51 -14.93
CA TRP A 626 -8.34 -16.42 -14.37
C TRP A 626 -7.82 -17.27 -13.21
N ALA A 627 -6.57 -17.73 -13.28
CA ALA A 627 -5.94 -18.45 -12.18
C ALA A 627 -5.80 -17.56 -10.95
N THR A 628 -5.43 -16.29 -11.16
CA THR A 628 -5.35 -15.30 -10.07
C THR A 628 -6.70 -15.02 -9.44
N ILE A 629 -7.78 -14.89 -10.23
CA ILE A 629 -9.13 -14.71 -9.69
C ILE A 629 -9.51 -15.91 -8.81
N LEU A 630 -9.23 -17.15 -9.25
CA LEU A 630 -9.46 -18.33 -8.42
C LEU A 630 -8.63 -18.28 -7.13
N THR A 631 -7.35 -17.92 -7.21
CA THR A 631 -6.49 -17.75 -6.03
C THR A 631 -7.02 -16.68 -5.07
N ILE A 632 -7.50 -15.54 -5.58
CA ILE A 632 -8.12 -14.48 -4.76
C ILE A 632 -9.37 -15.02 -4.06
N VAL A 633 -10.25 -15.74 -4.78
CA VAL A 633 -11.45 -16.36 -4.18
C VAL A 633 -11.05 -17.31 -3.07
N LEU A 634 -10.05 -18.18 -3.28
CA LEU A 634 -9.57 -19.09 -2.25
C LEU A 634 -9.01 -18.33 -1.04
N VAL A 635 -8.22 -17.27 -1.25
CA VAL A 635 -7.69 -16.41 -0.18
C VAL A 635 -8.81 -15.71 0.59
N LEU A 636 -9.86 -15.24 -0.09
CA LEU A 636 -11.04 -14.64 0.54
C LEU A 636 -11.84 -15.67 1.34
N CYS A 637 -11.98 -16.90 0.85
CA CYS A 637 -12.58 -18.00 1.61
C CYS A 637 -11.79 -18.32 2.89
N VAL A 638 -10.46 -18.41 2.78
CA VAL A 638 -9.56 -18.59 3.92
C VAL A 638 -9.69 -17.43 4.92
N SER A 639 -9.71 -16.20 4.42
CA SER A 639 -9.86 -14.99 5.24
C SER A 639 -11.22 -14.94 5.94
N LEU A 640 -12.29 -15.35 5.27
CA LEU A 640 -13.64 -15.43 5.84
C LEU A 640 -13.71 -16.50 6.94
N LEU A 641 -13.17 -17.70 6.68
CA LEU A 641 -13.11 -18.77 7.70
C LEU A 641 -12.32 -18.31 8.93
N TYR A 642 -11.15 -17.68 8.71
CA TYR A 642 -10.37 -17.09 9.79
C TYR A 642 -11.19 -16.06 10.58
N TYR A 643 -11.87 -15.12 9.89
CA TYR A 643 -12.69 -14.11 10.53
C TYR A 643 -13.81 -14.72 11.38
N LEU A 644 -14.50 -15.76 10.88
CA LEU A 644 -15.56 -16.45 11.63
C LEU A 644 -15.01 -17.12 12.90
N VAL A 645 -13.84 -17.76 12.82
CA VAL A 645 -13.17 -18.36 13.99
C VAL A 645 -12.72 -17.28 14.97
N SER A 646 -12.12 -16.20 14.47
CA SER A 646 -11.58 -15.09 15.26
C SER A 646 -12.66 -14.25 15.95
N LYS A 647 -13.85 -14.11 15.35
CA LYS A 647 -14.98 -13.38 15.94
C LYS A 647 -15.34 -13.89 17.33
N SER A 648 -15.25 -15.21 17.56
CA SER A 648 -15.55 -15.82 18.85
C SER A 648 -14.56 -15.40 19.95
N THR A 649 -13.30 -15.15 19.59
CA THR A 649 -12.21 -14.78 20.49
C THR A 649 -12.44 -13.42 21.15
N ASN A 650 -13.09 -12.49 20.43
CA ASN A 650 -13.31 -11.12 20.91
C ASN A 650 -14.14 -11.05 22.19
N LYS A 651 -15.16 -11.89 22.32
CA LYS A 651 -16.00 -11.96 23.51
C LYS A 651 -15.19 -12.35 24.75
N TYR A 652 -14.24 -13.28 24.61
CA TYR A 652 -13.39 -13.72 25.72
C TYR A 652 -12.38 -12.65 26.13
N PHE A 653 -11.85 -11.87 25.18
CA PHE A 653 -11.02 -10.72 25.53
C PHE A 653 -11.83 -9.66 26.30
N GLU A 654 -13.08 -9.40 25.89
CA GLU A 654 -13.96 -8.48 26.61
C GLU A 654 -14.27 -8.96 28.03
N GLU A 655 -14.59 -10.24 28.21
CA GLU A 655 -14.80 -10.87 29.52
C GLU A 655 -13.54 -10.90 30.39
N ALA A 656 -12.36 -11.13 29.81
CA ALA A 656 -11.09 -11.07 30.54
C ALA A 656 -10.82 -9.63 31.03
N TRP A 657 -11.13 -8.63 30.20
CA TRP A 657 -11.01 -7.22 30.56
C TRP A 657 -11.96 -6.80 31.68
N THR A 658 -13.19 -7.31 31.72
CA THR A 658 -14.12 -7.01 32.82
C THR A 658 -13.64 -7.62 34.14
N THR A 659 -13.20 -8.88 34.13
CA THR A 659 -12.63 -9.52 35.33
C THR A 659 -11.35 -8.82 35.80
N ARG A 660 -10.52 -8.29 34.90
CA ARG A 660 -9.37 -7.42 35.26
C ARG A 660 -9.79 -6.19 36.05
N ASN A 661 -10.89 -5.52 35.68
CA ASN A 661 -11.37 -4.36 36.43
C ASN A 661 -11.83 -4.73 37.83
N VAL A 662 -12.51 -5.88 38.00
CA VAL A 662 -12.89 -6.41 39.31
C VAL A 662 -11.64 -6.71 40.15
N PHE A 663 -10.62 -7.32 39.56
CA PHE A 663 -9.33 -7.53 40.23
C PHE A 663 -8.69 -6.21 40.70
N MET A 664 -8.65 -5.19 39.84
CA MET A 664 -8.11 -3.87 40.23
C MET A 664 -8.92 -3.22 41.36
N ASN A 665 -10.25 -3.42 41.39
CA ASN A 665 -11.08 -2.97 42.49
C ASN A 665 -10.75 -3.70 43.81
N HIS A 666 -10.48 -5.00 43.77
CA HIS A 666 -9.97 -5.74 44.94
C HIS A 666 -8.59 -5.25 45.39
N ILE A 667 -7.71 -4.86 44.47
CA ILE A 667 -6.41 -4.27 44.84
C ILE A 667 -6.59 -2.91 45.53
N ASN A 668 -7.47 -2.05 45.02
CA ASN A 668 -7.79 -0.79 45.68
C ASN A 668 -8.41 -1.02 47.06
N GLY A 669 -9.38 -1.95 47.16
CA GLY A 669 -9.99 -2.33 48.43
C GLY A 669 -9.00 -2.93 49.43
N LEU A 670 -7.99 -3.68 48.95
CA LEU A 670 -6.89 -4.18 49.77
C LEU A 670 -6.05 -3.03 50.32
N MET A 671 -5.72 -2.03 49.50
CA MET A 671 -4.94 -0.87 49.90
C MET A 671 -5.69 -0.01 50.94
N ASP A 672 -6.96 0.27 50.69
CA ASP A 672 -7.78 1.12 51.55
C ASP A 672 -8.17 0.41 52.86
N GLY A 673 -8.50 -0.89 52.78
CA GLY A 673 -9.03 -1.69 53.89
C GLY A 673 -8.00 -2.61 54.57
N PHE A 674 -6.70 -2.40 54.34
CA PHE A 674 -5.67 -3.34 54.79
C PHE A 674 -5.67 -3.54 56.30
N LYS A 675 -5.95 -2.47 57.06
CA LYS A 675 -6.01 -2.48 58.52
C LYS A 675 -7.16 -3.37 58.99
N GLU A 676 -8.36 -3.16 58.45
CA GLU A 676 -9.60 -3.87 58.79
C GLU A 676 -9.54 -5.35 58.42
N ILE A 677 -8.85 -5.68 57.32
CA ILE A 677 -8.62 -7.06 56.89
C ILE A 677 -7.57 -7.73 57.79
N SER A 678 -6.58 -6.99 58.27
CA SER A 678 -5.48 -7.53 59.09
C SER A 678 -5.87 -7.87 60.53
N MET A 679 -6.96 -7.31 61.06
CA MET A 679 -7.43 -7.56 62.43
C MET A 679 -7.86 -9.01 62.68
N HIS A 680 -8.33 -9.71 61.65
CA HIS A 680 -8.78 -11.10 61.77
C HIS A 680 -8.12 -11.96 60.70
N ARG A 681 -7.40 -13.00 61.15
CA ARG A 681 -6.76 -13.96 60.24
C ARG A 681 -7.77 -14.57 59.27
N ASN A 682 -8.96 -14.94 59.72
CA ASN A 682 -10.00 -15.53 58.85
C ASN A 682 -10.47 -14.54 57.78
N LYS A 683 -10.78 -13.30 58.16
CA LYS A 683 -11.14 -12.23 57.21
C LYS A 683 -10.02 -11.97 56.18
N LYS A 684 -8.76 -11.99 56.61
CA LYS A 684 -7.60 -11.87 55.72
C LYS A 684 -7.49 -13.05 54.76
N LEU A 685 -7.78 -14.26 55.22
CA LEU A 685 -7.78 -15.46 54.40
C LEU A 685 -8.95 -15.46 53.41
N GLU A 686 -10.16 -15.05 53.82
CA GLU A 686 -11.34 -14.88 52.97
C GLU A 686 -11.11 -13.83 51.89
N TYR A 687 -10.66 -12.63 52.26
CA TYR A 687 -10.38 -11.57 51.29
C TYR A 687 -9.26 -11.98 50.32
N LYS A 688 -8.20 -12.63 50.84
CA LYS A 688 -7.16 -13.21 49.99
C LYS A 688 -7.74 -14.26 49.04
N ALA A 689 -8.66 -15.10 49.52
CA ALA A 689 -9.32 -16.11 48.70
C ALA A 689 -10.15 -15.45 47.58
N ASP A 690 -10.90 -14.38 47.87
CA ASP A 690 -11.64 -13.61 46.87
C ASP A 690 -10.70 -13.00 45.81
N VAL A 691 -9.64 -12.31 46.24
CA VAL A 691 -8.64 -11.74 45.31
C VAL A 691 -7.99 -12.84 44.47
N THR A 692 -7.60 -13.95 45.11
CA THR A 692 -7.00 -15.10 44.41
C THR A 692 -7.98 -15.72 43.42
N HIS A 693 -9.26 -15.80 43.77
CA HIS A 693 -10.33 -16.30 42.90
C HIS A 693 -10.48 -15.40 41.67
N THR A 694 -10.57 -14.08 41.84
CA THR A 694 -10.67 -13.13 40.72
C THR A 694 -9.41 -13.15 39.84
N VAL A 695 -8.22 -13.25 40.43
CA VAL A 695 -6.96 -13.38 39.67
C VAL A 695 -6.94 -14.68 38.86
N ASN A 696 -7.38 -15.78 39.44
CA ASN A 696 -7.48 -17.07 38.75
C ASN A 696 -8.52 -17.00 37.62
N GLU A 697 -9.68 -16.41 37.86
CA GLU A 697 -10.71 -16.21 36.83
C GLU A 697 -10.17 -15.32 35.68
N PHE A 698 -9.47 -14.23 36.01
CA PHE A 698 -8.80 -13.39 35.02
C PHE A 698 -7.76 -14.19 34.22
N LYS A 699 -6.90 -14.95 34.90
CA LYS A 699 -5.90 -15.82 34.28
C LYS A 699 -6.57 -16.83 33.35
N GLU A 700 -7.64 -17.50 33.77
CA GLU A 700 -8.36 -18.51 32.99
C GLU A 700 -9.03 -17.90 31.76
N LYS A 701 -9.75 -16.78 31.92
CA LYS A 701 -10.37 -16.06 30.81
C LYS A 701 -9.34 -15.53 29.81
N MET A 702 -8.25 -14.94 30.30
CA MET A 702 -7.17 -14.43 29.46
C MET A 702 -6.42 -15.57 28.75
N THR A 703 -6.17 -16.68 29.44
CA THR A 703 -5.57 -17.89 28.84
C THR A 703 -6.49 -18.47 27.77
N THR A 704 -7.79 -18.58 28.05
CA THR A 704 -8.78 -19.06 27.09
C THR A 704 -8.85 -18.15 25.86
N ALA A 705 -8.85 -16.83 26.06
CA ALA A 705 -8.81 -15.85 24.97
C ALA A 705 -7.55 -16.01 24.10
N ASN A 706 -6.37 -16.10 24.74
CA ASN A 706 -5.09 -16.27 24.03
C ASN A 706 -5.00 -17.62 23.32
N VAL A 707 -5.44 -18.72 23.93
CA VAL A 707 -5.46 -20.04 23.29
C VAL A 707 -6.41 -20.06 22.09
N ARG A 708 -7.60 -19.46 22.20
CA ARG A 708 -8.52 -19.30 21.07
C ARG A 708 -7.92 -18.44 19.96
N PHE A 709 -7.20 -17.38 20.31
CA PHE A 709 -6.47 -16.57 19.35
C PHE A 709 -5.38 -17.37 18.62
N ILE A 710 -4.55 -18.11 19.37
CA ILE A 710 -3.51 -18.97 18.80
C ILE A 710 -4.14 -19.99 17.85
N ASN A 711 -5.21 -20.68 18.28
CA ASN A 711 -5.91 -21.65 17.44
C ASN A 711 -6.47 -20.99 16.17
N ALA A 712 -7.05 -19.79 16.27
CA ALA A 712 -7.51 -19.04 15.10
C ALA A 712 -6.34 -18.71 14.15
N SER A 713 -5.20 -18.25 14.69
CA SER A 713 -3.97 -17.95 13.94
C SER A 713 -3.42 -19.19 13.23
N MET A 714 -3.31 -20.31 13.95
CA MET A 714 -2.82 -21.59 13.41
C MET A 714 -3.72 -22.11 12.29
N VAL A 715 -5.04 -21.96 12.41
CA VAL A 715 -5.98 -22.29 11.33
C VAL A 715 -5.71 -21.41 10.10
N GLY A 716 -5.52 -20.11 10.29
CA GLY A 716 -5.18 -19.17 9.21
C GLY A 716 -3.88 -19.57 8.48
N GLU A 717 -2.79 -19.80 9.22
CA GLU A 717 -1.51 -20.22 8.66
C GLU A 717 -1.58 -21.57 7.95
N SER A 718 -2.27 -22.55 8.54
CA SER A 718 -2.45 -23.88 7.94
C SER A 718 -3.25 -23.81 6.64
N LEU A 719 -4.29 -22.97 6.60
CA LEU A 719 -5.09 -22.75 5.39
C LEU A 719 -4.29 -22.11 4.26
N LEU A 720 -3.28 -21.28 4.56
CA LEU A 720 -2.37 -20.74 3.54
C LEU A 720 -1.46 -21.82 2.94
N VAL A 721 -1.03 -22.80 3.73
CA VAL A 721 -0.28 -23.96 3.23
C VAL A 721 -1.18 -24.85 2.35
N VAL A 722 -2.43 -25.06 2.76
CA VAL A 722 -3.42 -25.78 1.94
C VAL A 722 -3.71 -25.02 0.64
N LEU A 723 -3.79 -23.69 0.67
CA LEU A 723 -3.93 -22.86 -0.52
C LEU A 723 -2.74 -23.07 -1.47
N LEU A 724 -1.51 -23.05 -0.95
CA LEU A 724 -0.32 -23.30 -1.75
C LEU A 724 -0.37 -24.66 -2.44
N GLY A 725 -0.71 -25.72 -1.69
CA GLY A 725 -0.91 -27.07 -2.25
C GLY A 725 -2.02 -27.10 -3.30
N THR A 726 -3.15 -26.43 -3.04
CA THR A 726 -4.26 -26.32 -4.00
C THR A 726 -3.82 -25.64 -5.30
N VAL A 727 -3.04 -24.56 -5.20
CA VAL A 727 -2.52 -23.85 -6.38
C VAL A 727 -1.59 -24.75 -7.19
N VAL A 728 -0.68 -25.48 -6.53
CA VAL A 728 0.28 -26.37 -7.22
C VAL A 728 -0.41 -27.57 -7.87
N PHE A 729 -1.35 -28.22 -7.19
CA PHE A 729 -1.95 -29.48 -7.68
C PHE A 729 -3.24 -29.29 -8.47
N ALA A 730 -4.04 -28.25 -8.19
CA ALA A 730 -5.33 -28.03 -8.83
C ALA A 730 -5.26 -27.09 -10.04
N LEU A 731 -4.46 -26.01 -10.01
CA LEU A 731 -4.38 -25.09 -11.15
C LEU A 731 -4.00 -25.77 -12.47
N PRO A 732 -3.01 -26.68 -12.54
CA PRO A 732 -2.66 -27.34 -13.80
C PRO A 732 -3.79 -28.23 -14.32
N LYS A 733 -4.60 -28.79 -13.42
CA LYS A 733 -5.77 -29.62 -13.78
C LYS A 733 -6.97 -28.78 -14.23
N ILE A 734 -7.22 -27.65 -13.56
CA ILE A 734 -8.34 -26.74 -13.88
C ILE A 734 -8.03 -25.94 -15.15
N PHE A 735 -6.76 -25.57 -15.34
CA PHE A 735 -6.28 -24.80 -16.47
C PHE A 735 -5.14 -25.56 -17.17
N PRO A 736 -5.45 -26.50 -18.10
CA PRO A 736 -4.46 -27.37 -18.76
C PRO A 736 -3.42 -26.66 -19.64
N GLY A 737 -3.43 -25.33 -19.69
CA GLY A 737 -2.50 -24.49 -20.47
C GLY A 737 -1.59 -23.61 -19.62
N ILE A 738 -1.52 -23.82 -18.29
CA ILE A 738 -0.58 -23.10 -17.42
C ILE A 738 0.75 -23.87 -17.36
N TYR A 739 1.86 -23.19 -17.62
CA TYR A 739 3.19 -23.79 -17.61
C TYR A 739 3.84 -23.82 -16.23
N ALA A 740 4.89 -24.65 -16.10
CA ALA A 740 5.66 -24.80 -14.86
C ALA A 740 6.28 -23.48 -14.37
N SER A 741 6.73 -22.59 -15.28
CA SER A 741 7.26 -21.27 -14.96
C SER A 741 6.21 -20.35 -14.32
N THR A 742 5.00 -20.33 -14.86
CA THR A 742 3.86 -19.62 -14.28
C THR A 742 3.48 -20.19 -12.91
N ILE A 743 3.43 -21.53 -12.77
CA ILE A 743 3.16 -22.17 -11.48
C ILE A 743 4.24 -21.81 -10.45
N MET A 744 5.53 -21.84 -10.82
CA MET A 744 6.62 -21.40 -9.96
C MET A 744 6.48 -19.94 -9.53
N SER A 745 6.09 -19.05 -10.46
CA SER A 745 5.83 -17.66 -10.14
C SER A 745 4.69 -17.53 -9.11
N PHE A 746 3.59 -18.26 -9.30
CA PHE A 746 2.49 -18.32 -8.33
C PHE A 746 2.95 -18.83 -6.96
N VAL A 747 3.76 -19.90 -6.91
CA VAL A 747 4.29 -20.46 -5.67
C VAL A 747 5.17 -19.45 -4.93
N ILE A 748 6.13 -18.82 -5.61
CA ILE A 748 7.05 -17.83 -5.02
C ILE A 748 6.25 -16.64 -4.46
N ILE A 749 5.28 -16.15 -5.22
CA ILE A 749 4.45 -15.00 -4.82
C ILE A 749 3.54 -15.37 -3.66
N LEU A 750 2.96 -16.57 -3.64
CA LEU A 750 2.10 -17.02 -2.55
C LEU A 750 2.89 -17.23 -1.25
N LEU A 751 4.08 -17.84 -1.32
CA LEU A 751 4.99 -17.95 -0.18
C LEU A 751 5.34 -16.58 0.40
N TYR A 752 5.60 -15.62 -0.48
CA TYR A 752 5.85 -14.25 -0.10
C TYR A 752 4.62 -13.57 0.52
N LEU A 753 3.43 -13.80 -0.05
CA LEU A 753 2.14 -13.29 0.43
C LEU A 753 1.75 -13.83 1.81
N MET A 754 2.29 -14.97 2.25
CA MET A 754 1.98 -15.52 3.59
C MET A 754 2.21 -14.49 4.70
N LYS A 755 3.31 -13.72 4.63
CA LYS A 755 3.61 -12.71 5.66
C LYS A 755 2.63 -11.53 5.63
N PRO A 756 2.43 -10.80 4.51
CA PRO A 756 1.43 -9.74 4.43
C PRO A 756 0.03 -10.22 4.84
N ILE A 757 -0.38 -11.42 4.42
CA ILE A 757 -1.67 -11.98 4.82
C ILE A 757 -1.72 -12.21 6.34
N ASN A 758 -0.71 -12.82 6.93
CA ASN A 758 -0.66 -13.04 8.39
C ASN A 758 -0.68 -11.72 9.17
N GLU A 759 0.01 -10.68 8.69
CA GLU A 759 -0.03 -9.35 9.29
C GLU A 759 -1.43 -8.72 9.21
N LEU A 760 -2.13 -8.89 8.08
CA LEU A 760 -3.52 -8.44 7.92
C LEU A 760 -4.46 -9.20 8.87
N LEU A 761 -4.31 -10.51 8.99
CA LEU A 761 -5.12 -11.34 9.89
C LEU A 761 -4.85 -10.97 11.37
N GLY A 762 -3.58 -10.77 11.75
CA GLY A 762 -3.17 -10.36 13.09
C GLY A 762 -3.57 -8.93 13.47
N SER A 763 -3.88 -8.08 12.48
CA SER A 763 -4.34 -6.70 12.73
C SER A 763 -5.76 -6.63 13.31
N VAL A 764 -6.62 -7.60 13.01
CA VAL A 764 -8.04 -7.61 13.42
C VAL A 764 -8.23 -7.42 14.93
N PRO A 765 -7.65 -8.25 15.82
CA PRO A 765 -7.83 -8.08 17.26
C PRO A 765 -7.26 -6.76 17.77
N ALA A 766 -6.14 -6.30 17.23
CA ALA A 766 -5.52 -5.06 17.67
C ALA A 766 -6.36 -3.83 17.24
N ILE A 767 -7.06 -3.87 16.09
CA ILE A 767 -8.02 -2.81 15.70
C ILE A 767 -9.18 -2.76 16.68
N MET A 768 -9.63 -3.92 17.15
CA MET A 768 -10.70 -4.00 18.12
C MET A 768 -10.28 -3.44 19.48
N GLN A 769 -9.07 -3.77 19.95
CA GLN A 769 -8.52 -3.19 21.17
C GLN A 769 -8.37 -1.67 21.06
N LEU A 770 -7.87 -1.17 19.92
CA LEU A 770 -7.83 0.27 19.64
C LEU A 770 -9.22 0.91 19.72
N LYS A 771 -10.22 0.31 19.08
CA LYS A 771 -11.59 0.82 19.09
C LYS A 771 -12.18 0.87 20.50
N ILE A 772 -11.98 -0.18 21.30
CA ILE A 772 -12.47 -0.25 22.68
C ILE A 772 -11.78 0.82 23.54
N ALA A 773 -10.44 0.91 23.47
CA ALA A 773 -9.67 1.90 24.22
C ALA A 773 -10.07 3.35 23.83
N TRP A 774 -10.22 3.61 22.53
CA TRP A 774 -10.67 4.90 22.01
C TRP A 774 -12.06 5.27 22.54
N ASN A 775 -13.03 4.35 22.44
CA ASN A 775 -14.39 4.59 22.92
C ASN A 775 -14.43 4.89 24.42
N ARG A 776 -13.65 4.16 25.23
CA ARG A 776 -13.57 4.37 26.69
C ARG A 776 -12.95 5.72 27.05
N VAL A 777 -11.89 6.14 26.35
CA VAL A 777 -11.30 7.47 26.56
C VAL A 777 -12.30 8.57 26.20
N GLN A 778 -13.01 8.41 25.08
CA GLN A 778 -14.06 9.36 24.68
C GLN A 778 -15.21 9.40 25.69
N GLU A 779 -15.72 8.25 26.12
CA GLU A 779 -16.78 8.14 27.13
C GLU A 779 -16.36 8.76 28.47
N PHE A 780 -15.11 8.57 28.88
CA PHE A 780 -14.56 9.20 30.07
C PHE A 780 -14.48 10.72 29.93
N LEU A 781 -13.97 11.23 28.80
CA LEU A 781 -13.86 12.66 28.53
C LEU A 781 -15.22 13.37 28.42
N THR A 782 -16.23 12.71 27.83
CA THR A 782 -17.59 13.26 27.71
C THR A 782 -18.38 13.14 29.02
N GLY A 783 -18.09 12.13 29.84
CA GLY A 783 -18.71 11.94 31.15
C GLY A 783 -18.28 12.95 32.22
N ILE A 784 -17.16 13.66 32.00
CA ILE A 784 -16.66 14.69 32.92
C ILE A 784 -17.21 16.07 32.50
N PRO A 785 -18.03 16.74 33.34
CA PRO A 785 -18.46 18.09 33.07
C PRO A 785 -17.29 19.06 33.25
N ALA A 786 -16.98 19.86 32.23
CA ALA A 786 -16.08 21.01 32.38
C ALA A 786 -16.93 22.18 32.88
N THR A 787 -16.67 22.62 34.10
CA THR A 787 -17.47 23.63 34.80
C THR A 787 -16.67 24.86 35.19
N LEU A 788 -15.34 24.79 35.11
CA LEU A 788 -14.42 25.87 35.48
C LEU A 788 -13.58 26.27 34.27
N ASP A 789 -13.43 27.58 34.08
CA ASP A 789 -12.43 28.15 33.18
C ASP A 789 -11.20 28.58 33.99
N ILE A 790 -10.18 27.73 34.01
CA ILE A 790 -8.96 27.91 34.82
C ILE A 790 -8.08 29.03 34.24
N TYR A 791 -8.29 29.40 32.98
CA TYR A 791 -7.52 30.44 32.31
C TYR A 791 -8.24 31.79 32.28
N ALA A 792 -9.44 31.87 32.88
CA ALA A 792 -10.13 33.14 33.05
C ALA A 792 -9.31 34.07 33.95
N GLU A 793 -9.38 35.38 33.68
CA GLU A 793 -8.74 36.36 34.57
C GLU A 793 -9.28 36.22 35.99
N PRO A 794 -8.42 36.25 37.02
CA PRO A 794 -8.86 36.20 38.40
C PRO A 794 -9.84 37.33 38.67
N LEU A 795 -11.03 36.98 39.17
CA LEU A 795 -12.02 38.00 39.51
C LEU A 795 -11.45 38.88 40.64
N PRO A 796 -11.67 40.21 40.59
CA PRO A 796 -11.14 41.11 41.60
C PRO A 796 -11.69 40.74 42.99
N LEU A 797 -10.78 40.38 43.89
CA LEU A 797 -11.10 40.02 45.28
C LEU A 797 -11.05 41.26 46.18
N GLU A 798 -11.95 41.32 47.16
CA GLU A 798 -11.90 42.35 48.18
C GLU A 798 -10.77 42.07 49.17
N LYS A 799 -9.79 42.97 49.27
CA LYS A 799 -8.63 42.78 50.17
C LYS A 799 -9.00 42.75 51.65
N VAL A 800 -10.15 43.31 52.03
CA VAL A 800 -10.62 43.38 53.42
C VAL A 800 -12.00 42.75 53.51
N VAL A 801 -12.10 41.65 54.24
CA VAL A 801 -13.38 40.99 54.52
C VAL A 801 -13.90 41.46 55.88
N ASN A 802 -15.05 42.13 55.87
CA ASN A 802 -15.77 42.58 57.06
C ASN A 802 -16.80 41.55 57.55
N SER A 803 -17.42 40.78 56.65
CA SER A 803 -18.36 39.72 57.02
C SER A 803 -18.56 38.69 55.91
N ILE A 804 -18.83 37.43 56.29
CA ILE A 804 -19.39 36.38 55.43
C ILE A 804 -20.83 36.07 55.85
N LYS A 805 -21.76 36.00 54.89
CA LYS A 805 -23.20 35.74 55.15
C LYS A 805 -23.74 34.63 54.26
N LEU A 806 -24.50 33.71 54.85
CA LEU A 806 -25.27 32.68 54.14
C LEU A 806 -26.73 33.08 54.22
N GLN A 807 -27.38 33.29 53.07
CA GLN A 807 -28.79 33.65 52.96
C GLN A 807 -29.57 32.51 52.31
N GLY A 808 -30.41 31.83 53.09
CA GLY A 808 -31.28 30.74 52.64
C GLY A 808 -30.55 29.55 52.02
N VAL A 809 -29.28 29.33 52.36
CA VAL A 809 -28.42 28.36 51.67
C VAL A 809 -28.92 26.95 51.93
N SER A 810 -29.30 26.24 50.87
CA SER A 810 -29.76 24.85 50.91
C SER A 810 -29.02 23.98 49.90
N TYR A 811 -28.75 22.74 50.26
CA TYR A 811 -28.05 21.76 49.43
C TYR A 811 -28.61 20.35 49.66
N GLN A 812 -28.80 19.58 48.59
CA GLN A 812 -29.29 18.21 48.67
C GLN A 812 -28.34 17.24 47.98
N HIS A 813 -27.98 16.16 48.67
CA HIS A 813 -27.17 15.10 48.06
C HIS A 813 -27.99 14.36 46.99
N LYS A 814 -27.61 14.53 45.72
CA LYS A 814 -28.26 13.87 44.56
C LYS A 814 -27.76 12.43 44.44
N ASN A 815 -28.30 11.52 45.25
CA ASN A 815 -28.08 10.07 45.11
C ASN A 815 -29.15 9.46 44.19
N LYS A 816 -28.74 8.68 43.17
CA LYS A 816 -29.65 8.11 42.16
C LYS A 816 -30.62 7.03 42.69
N ASN A 817 -30.41 6.48 43.88
CA ASN A 817 -31.10 5.27 44.36
C ASN A 817 -31.78 5.38 45.75
N GLU A 818 -31.80 6.54 46.40
CA GLU A 818 -32.36 6.66 47.76
C GLU A 818 -33.65 7.50 47.78
N LYS A 819 -34.71 6.93 48.36
CA LYS A 819 -36.02 7.61 48.54
C LYS A 819 -35.98 8.75 49.58
N ASN A 820 -34.91 8.87 50.37
CA ASN A 820 -34.70 9.93 51.37
C ASN A 820 -33.27 10.49 51.22
N SER A 821 -33.06 11.52 50.42
CA SER A 821 -31.76 12.19 50.30
C SER A 821 -31.55 13.16 51.48
N PHE A 822 -30.45 12.98 52.21
CA PHE A 822 -30.02 13.92 53.25
C PHE A 822 -29.71 15.30 52.62
N GLY A 823 -30.23 16.35 53.22
CA GLY A 823 -30.04 17.73 52.79
C GLY A 823 -29.58 18.63 53.94
N VAL A 824 -28.93 19.71 53.59
CA VAL A 824 -28.44 20.76 54.49
C VAL A 824 -29.17 22.06 54.15
N GLY A 825 -29.74 22.73 55.14
CA GLY A 825 -30.42 24.03 55.00
C GLY A 825 -31.95 24.01 55.04
N PRO A 826 -32.60 25.18 54.84
CA PRO A 826 -31.98 26.48 54.59
C PRO A 826 -31.15 26.98 55.77
N ILE A 827 -29.96 27.52 55.50
CA ILE A 827 -29.03 28.07 56.49
C ILE A 827 -29.00 29.59 56.39
N GLU A 828 -29.21 30.22 57.54
CA GLU A 828 -28.97 31.64 57.78
C GLU A 828 -27.81 31.76 58.77
N LEU A 829 -26.71 32.39 58.35
CA LEU A 829 -25.51 32.56 59.17
C LEU A 829 -24.77 33.84 58.77
N GLU A 830 -24.32 34.64 59.74
CA GLU A 830 -23.44 35.79 59.53
C GLU A 830 -22.26 35.67 60.50
N VAL A 831 -21.04 35.84 59.98
CA VAL A 831 -19.81 35.91 60.79
C VAL A 831 -19.04 37.15 60.38
N LYS A 832 -18.68 37.99 61.34
CA LYS A 832 -18.01 39.27 61.13
C LYS A 832 -16.52 39.17 61.39
N LYS A 833 -15.80 40.18 60.88
CA LYS A 833 -14.36 40.35 61.06
C LYS A 833 -13.98 40.32 62.53
N GLY A 834 -13.00 39.47 62.88
CA GLY A 834 -12.57 39.30 64.27
C GLY A 834 -13.55 38.46 65.11
N GLU A 835 -14.47 37.73 64.49
CA GLU A 835 -15.30 36.75 65.20
C GLU A 835 -14.76 35.32 65.02
N ILE A 836 -14.81 34.56 66.12
CA ILE A 836 -14.58 33.13 66.17
C ILE A 836 -15.95 32.45 66.29
N LEU A 837 -16.33 31.69 65.27
CA LEU A 837 -17.53 30.87 65.25
C LEU A 837 -17.18 29.41 65.48
N PHE A 838 -17.83 28.78 66.45
CA PHE A 838 -17.78 27.32 66.62
C PHE A 838 -19.00 26.65 66.00
N ILE A 839 -18.76 25.63 65.18
CA ILE A 839 -19.80 24.77 64.63
C ILE A 839 -19.70 23.40 65.31
N ILE A 840 -20.72 23.07 66.09
CA ILE A 840 -20.78 21.84 66.88
C ILE A 840 -21.91 20.94 66.38
N GLY A 841 -21.93 19.67 66.75
CA GLY A 841 -23.05 18.78 66.44
C GLY A 841 -22.61 17.34 66.25
N ALA A 842 -23.55 16.39 66.32
CA ALA A 842 -23.23 14.97 66.19
C ALA A 842 -22.59 14.62 64.83
N ASN A 843 -21.91 13.49 64.74
CA ASN A 843 -21.40 12.97 63.47
C ASN A 843 -22.57 12.74 62.50
N GLY A 844 -22.37 13.07 61.22
CA GLY A 844 -23.44 12.99 60.22
C GLY A 844 -24.51 14.09 60.30
N SER A 845 -24.36 15.12 61.16
CA SER A 845 -25.34 16.21 61.24
C SER A 845 -25.31 17.21 60.07
N GLY A 846 -24.27 17.17 59.22
CA GLY A 846 -24.08 18.06 58.08
C GLY A 846 -22.90 19.03 58.18
N LYS A 847 -22.07 18.97 59.23
CA LYS A 847 -20.94 19.89 59.47
C LYS A 847 -19.94 19.96 58.29
N THR A 848 -19.47 18.81 57.82
CA THR A 848 -18.53 18.73 56.68
C THR A 848 -19.17 19.23 55.38
N THR A 849 -20.45 18.96 55.17
CA THR A 849 -21.18 19.50 54.00
C THR A 849 -21.29 21.03 54.09
N LEU A 850 -21.56 21.58 55.28
CA LEU A 850 -21.53 23.01 55.52
C LEU A 850 -20.12 23.59 55.30
N ALA A 851 -19.06 22.92 55.74
CA ALA A 851 -17.68 23.34 55.46
C ALA A 851 -17.38 23.42 53.96
N LYS A 852 -17.82 22.41 53.19
CA LYS A 852 -17.68 22.39 51.72
C LYS A 852 -18.49 23.51 51.03
N LEU A 853 -19.66 23.87 51.57
CA LEU A 853 -20.46 25.01 51.08
C LEU A 853 -19.79 26.35 51.42
N LEU A 854 -19.33 26.52 52.67
CA LEU A 854 -18.66 27.72 53.15
C LEU A 854 -17.38 28.05 52.36
N THR A 855 -16.69 27.03 51.89
CA THR A 855 -15.40 27.16 51.16
C THR A 855 -15.58 27.19 49.64
N GLY A 856 -16.82 27.05 49.15
CA GLY A 856 -17.12 27.04 47.71
C GLY A 856 -16.77 25.74 46.99
N LEU A 857 -16.35 24.69 47.72
CA LEU A 857 -16.11 23.37 47.14
C LEU A 857 -17.41 22.74 46.61
N TYR A 858 -18.53 23.01 47.28
CA TYR A 858 -19.89 22.70 46.84
C TYR A 858 -20.65 23.98 46.51
N GLU A 859 -21.43 23.94 45.42
CA GLU A 859 -22.37 25.01 45.09
C GLU A 859 -23.72 24.75 45.77
N PRO A 860 -24.37 25.79 46.32
CA PRO A 860 -25.71 25.65 46.90
C PRO A 860 -26.77 25.37 45.82
N ASP A 861 -27.76 24.53 46.11
CA ASP A 861 -28.91 24.31 45.22
C ASP A 861 -29.90 25.49 45.29
N GLN A 862 -30.01 26.15 46.46
CA GLN A 862 -30.82 27.34 46.70
C GLN A 862 -30.12 28.29 47.68
N GLY A 863 -30.47 29.58 47.65
CA GLY A 863 -29.83 30.61 48.48
C GLY A 863 -28.54 31.17 47.86
N ARG A 864 -27.83 32.00 48.62
CA ARG A 864 -26.57 32.64 48.18
C ARG A 864 -25.63 32.91 49.35
N ILE A 865 -24.32 32.94 49.05
CA ILE A 865 -23.26 33.29 49.99
C ILE A 865 -22.75 34.68 49.62
N LEU A 866 -22.57 35.55 50.61
CA LEU A 866 -22.13 36.93 50.43
C LEU A 866 -20.86 37.21 51.21
N ILE A 867 -19.93 37.94 50.60
CA ILE A 867 -18.78 38.58 51.25
C ILE A 867 -19.05 40.08 51.21
N ASN A 868 -19.04 40.74 52.37
CA ASN A 868 -19.34 42.18 52.49
C ASN A 868 -20.65 42.59 51.78
N ASP A 869 -21.70 41.79 51.99
CA ASP A 869 -23.05 41.94 51.39
C ASP A 869 -23.10 41.81 49.86
N LYS A 870 -22.01 41.38 49.20
CA LYS A 870 -21.98 41.08 47.76
C LYS A 870 -21.99 39.57 47.52
N PRO A 871 -22.84 39.05 46.63
CA PRO A 871 -22.85 37.64 46.30
C PRO A 871 -21.52 37.23 45.63
N VAL A 872 -20.99 36.07 46.02
CA VAL A 872 -19.77 35.49 45.46
C VAL A 872 -20.04 34.10 44.89
N THR A 873 -19.32 33.72 43.84
CA THR A 873 -19.37 32.36 43.29
C THR A 873 -18.52 31.40 44.14
N GLY A 874 -18.76 30.08 44.05
CA GLY A 874 -17.93 29.11 44.76
C GLY A 874 -16.45 29.19 44.39
N SER A 875 -16.13 29.49 43.12
CA SER A 875 -14.75 29.69 42.67
C SER A 875 -14.06 30.90 43.31
N GLN A 876 -14.79 32.00 43.57
CA GLN A 876 -14.25 33.16 44.28
C GLN A 876 -14.17 32.92 45.79
N LEU A 877 -15.12 32.14 46.32
CA LEU A 877 -15.25 31.92 47.75
C LEU A 877 -14.01 31.19 48.30
N GLY A 878 -13.48 30.20 47.60
CA GLY A 878 -12.27 29.47 48.00
C GLY A 878 -11.03 30.36 48.20
N GLU A 879 -10.88 31.43 47.42
CA GLU A 879 -9.74 32.36 47.49
C GLU A 879 -9.68 33.17 48.79
N TYR A 880 -10.78 33.24 49.55
CA TYR A 880 -10.82 33.93 50.84
C TYR A 880 -10.45 33.02 52.03
N PHE A 881 -10.27 31.72 51.80
CA PHE A 881 -10.12 30.73 52.85
C PHE A 881 -8.73 30.09 52.89
N SER A 882 -8.21 29.98 54.12
CA SER A 882 -7.19 28.98 54.45
C SER A 882 -7.83 27.90 55.31
N THR A 883 -7.65 26.64 54.94
CA THR A 883 -8.41 25.55 55.53
C THR A 883 -7.55 24.39 55.98
N VAL A 884 -7.88 23.78 57.12
CA VAL A 884 -7.42 22.43 57.47
C VAL A 884 -8.64 21.52 57.55
N PHE A 885 -8.88 20.75 56.49
CA PHE A 885 -9.95 19.74 56.44
C PHE A 885 -9.60 18.47 57.25
N SER A 886 -10.61 17.66 57.57
CA SER A 886 -10.44 16.32 58.16
C SER A 886 -11.02 15.25 57.22
N PRO A 887 -10.19 14.34 56.65
CA PRO A 887 -8.73 14.30 56.74
C PRO A 887 -8.05 15.42 55.94
N SER A 888 -6.87 15.86 56.39
CA SER A 888 -6.05 16.85 55.68
C SER A 888 -5.08 16.17 54.71
N TYR A 889 -4.71 16.88 53.64
CA TYR A 889 -3.71 16.43 52.68
C TYR A 889 -2.59 17.46 52.55
N LEU A 890 -1.35 16.99 52.48
CA LEU A 890 -0.18 17.81 52.22
C LEU A 890 0.48 17.34 50.93
N PHE A 891 0.70 18.27 50.01
CA PHE A 891 1.56 18.03 48.85
C PHE A 891 3.03 18.05 49.27
N GLU A 892 3.91 17.42 48.47
CA GLU A 892 5.35 17.47 48.72
C GLU A 892 5.93 18.89 48.59
N LYS A 893 5.24 19.77 47.86
CA LYS A 893 5.61 21.17 47.62
C LYS A 893 4.52 22.12 48.12
N LEU A 894 4.93 23.28 48.64
CA LEU A 894 4.01 24.39 48.93
C LEU A 894 3.62 25.11 47.63
N TYR A 895 2.32 25.18 47.37
CA TYR A 895 1.75 25.93 46.27
C TYR A 895 1.16 27.25 46.79
N ASN A 896 1.12 28.28 45.93
CA ASN A 896 0.60 29.61 46.26
C ASN A 896 1.34 30.36 47.40
N ILE A 897 2.56 29.94 47.77
CA ILE A 897 3.38 30.58 48.81
C ILE A 897 4.77 30.85 48.26
N ASN A 898 5.25 32.10 48.37
CA ASN A 898 6.64 32.43 48.09
C ASN A 898 7.50 32.17 49.34
N ILE A 899 8.29 31.10 49.29
CA ILE A 899 9.13 30.64 50.40
C ILE A 899 10.19 31.68 50.77
N ASN A 900 10.74 32.41 49.79
CA ASN A 900 11.79 33.40 50.04
C ASN A 900 11.23 34.60 50.81
N ASP A 901 10.03 35.06 50.46
CA ASP A 901 9.36 36.18 51.14
C ASP A 901 8.93 35.80 52.56
N LYS A 902 8.64 34.52 52.79
CA LYS A 902 8.13 33.99 54.06
C LYS A 902 9.18 33.23 54.88
N ALA A 903 10.47 33.32 54.55
CA ALA A 903 11.52 32.52 55.19
C ALA A 903 11.59 32.72 56.72
N ALA A 904 11.43 33.96 57.18
CA ALA A 904 11.40 34.29 58.61
C ALA A 904 10.17 33.70 59.32
N ASP A 905 9.00 33.78 58.66
CA ASP A 905 7.74 33.21 59.16
C ASP A 905 7.83 31.68 59.21
N ILE A 906 8.42 31.04 58.19
CA ILE A 906 8.65 29.59 58.16
C ILE A 906 9.50 29.15 59.35
N ALA A 907 10.65 29.77 59.58
CA ALA A 907 11.53 29.42 60.70
C ALA A 907 10.84 29.63 62.05
N LYS A 908 10.09 30.73 62.18
CA LYS A 908 9.29 31.04 63.38
C LYS A 908 8.21 29.97 63.62
N TYR A 909 7.39 29.67 62.63
CA TYR A 909 6.25 28.75 62.79
C TYR A 909 6.69 27.29 62.90
N LEU A 910 7.78 26.87 62.24
CA LEU A 910 8.36 25.54 62.47
C LEU A 910 8.74 25.34 63.93
N LYS A 911 9.33 26.35 64.57
CA LYS A 911 9.69 26.31 65.99
C LYS A 911 8.47 26.37 66.91
N ILE A 912 7.52 27.28 66.65
CA ILE A 912 6.28 27.40 67.43
C ILE A 912 5.48 26.10 67.40
N LEU A 913 5.43 25.44 66.24
CA LEU A 913 4.70 24.20 66.05
C LEU A 913 5.55 22.96 66.33
N ASN A 914 6.79 23.12 66.81
CA ASN A 914 7.73 22.05 67.17
C ASN A 914 7.89 21.00 66.04
N LEU A 915 8.28 21.52 64.88
CA LEU A 915 8.55 20.80 63.63
C LEU A 915 9.94 21.11 63.07
N ASP A 916 10.68 22.06 63.66
CA ASP A 916 12.00 22.52 63.21
C ASP A 916 13.08 21.42 63.24
N GLU A 917 12.96 20.44 64.13
CA GLU A 917 13.85 19.26 64.15
C GLU A 917 13.39 18.13 63.21
N LYS A 918 12.23 18.26 62.55
CA LYS A 918 11.60 17.19 61.77
C LYS A 918 11.44 17.50 60.30
N VAL A 919 11.20 18.76 59.96
CA VAL A 919 10.88 19.20 58.60
C VAL A 919 11.67 20.46 58.29
N GLU A 920 12.36 20.43 57.16
CA GLU A 920 12.94 21.61 56.53
C GLU A 920 12.09 21.98 55.30
N ILE A 921 11.93 23.26 55.03
CA ILE A 921 11.16 23.77 53.88
C ILE A 921 12.10 24.53 52.95
N SER A 922 12.11 24.16 51.67
CA SER A 922 12.90 24.80 50.62
C SER A 922 12.09 24.98 49.34
N GLU A 923 12.64 25.64 48.31
CA GLU A 923 11.99 25.75 46.99
C GLU A 923 11.63 24.39 46.35
N LYS A 924 12.34 23.32 46.73
CA LYS A 924 12.05 21.95 46.29
C LYS A 924 10.86 21.32 47.02
N GLY A 925 10.40 21.91 48.12
CA GLY A 925 9.29 21.42 48.94
C GLY A 925 9.71 21.11 50.39
N TYR A 926 8.88 20.31 51.05
CA TYR A 926 9.14 19.77 52.40
C TYR A 926 10.21 18.68 52.32
N SER A 927 11.13 18.62 53.30
CA SER A 927 12.13 17.54 53.38
C SER A 927 11.49 16.17 53.64
N THR A 928 10.35 16.14 54.33
CA THR A 928 9.51 14.96 54.50
C THR A 928 8.06 15.37 54.81
N ILE A 929 7.11 14.57 54.34
CA ILE A 929 5.70 14.61 54.76
C ILE A 929 5.28 13.34 55.49
N ASP A 930 6.21 12.41 55.74
CA ASP A 930 5.94 11.18 56.49
C ASP A 930 5.98 11.45 58.00
N LEU A 931 4.92 12.10 58.47
CA LEU A 931 4.77 12.60 59.84
C LEU A 931 3.62 11.91 60.57
N SER A 932 3.64 11.94 61.91
CA SER A 932 2.49 11.51 62.70
C SER A 932 1.24 12.35 62.37
N GLY A 933 0.03 11.85 62.63
CA GLY A 933 -1.21 12.56 62.29
C GLY A 933 -1.27 13.97 62.88
N GLY A 934 -0.89 14.13 64.16
CA GLY A 934 -0.82 15.42 64.83
C GLY A 934 0.26 16.35 64.25
N GLN A 935 1.45 15.83 63.92
CA GLN A 935 2.52 16.59 63.27
C GLN A 935 2.12 17.06 61.86
N ARG A 936 1.43 16.20 61.10
CA ARG A 936 0.92 16.50 59.76
C ARG A 936 -0.15 17.60 59.81
N LYS A 937 -1.08 17.52 60.77
CA LYS A 937 -2.07 18.59 61.02
C LYS A 937 -1.42 19.90 61.48
N ARG A 938 -0.33 19.84 62.25
CA ARG A 938 0.48 21.03 62.61
C ARG A 938 1.17 21.63 61.38
N LEU A 939 1.72 20.81 60.49
CA LEU A 939 2.33 21.29 59.25
C LEU A 939 1.28 21.88 58.28
N ALA A 940 0.07 21.30 58.22
CA ALA A 940 -1.05 21.90 57.49
C ALA A 940 -1.48 23.25 58.09
N LEU A 941 -1.48 23.38 59.43
CA LEU A 941 -1.73 24.67 60.09
C LEU A 941 -0.65 25.70 59.77
N LEU A 942 0.62 25.29 59.71
CA LEU A 942 1.72 26.15 59.26
C LEU A 942 1.44 26.67 57.84
N GLN A 943 0.98 25.82 56.93
CA GLN A 943 0.62 26.24 55.58
C GLN A 943 -0.47 27.33 55.59
N CYS A 944 -1.53 27.16 56.39
CA CYS A 944 -2.57 28.19 56.54
C CYS A 944 -2.03 29.52 57.06
N TYR A 945 -1.03 29.49 57.96
CA TYR A 945 -0.37 30.71 58.42
C TYR A 945 0.40 31.43 57.32
N LEU A 946 1.05 30.67 56.44
CA LEU A 946 1.81 31.23 55.33
C LEU A 946 0.92 31.81 54.23
N GLU A 947 -0.24 31.19 53.99
CA GLU A 947 -1.28 31.67 53.06
C GLU A 947 -1.91 33.00 53.53
N ASP A 948 -2.02 33.20 54.85
CA ASP A 948 -2.49 34.45 55.48
C ASP A 948 -3.88 34.95 55.01
N SER A 949 -4.80 34.02 54.73
CA SER A 949 -6.17 34.32 54.26
C SER A 949 -6.98 35.17 55.25
N PRO A 950 -8.02 35.91 54.80
CA PRO A 950 -8.91 36.66 55.69
C PRO A 950 -9.87 35.77 56.49
N ILE A 951 -10.20 34.58 55.99
CA ILE A 951 -11.08 33.61 56.64
C ILE A 951 -10.33 32.29 56.85
N TYR A 952 -10.47 31.70 58.04
CA TYR A 952 -9.91 30.39 58.38
C TYR A 952 -11.01 29.39 58.67
N LEU A 953 -10.91 28.19 58.10
CA LEU A 953 -11.78 27.06 58.45
C LEU A 953 -10.95 25.90 58.99
N PHE A 954 -11.21 25.52 60.25
CA PHE A 954 -10.57 24.38 60.89
C PHE A 954 -11.60 23.28 61.13
N ASP A 955 -11.53 22.21 60.36
CA ASP A 955 -12.42 21.06 60.49
C ASP A 955 -11.78 20.02 61.42
N GLU A 956 -12.25 19.95 62.67
CA GLU A 956 -11.79 18.98 63.68
C GLU A 956 -10.25 18.95 63.85
N TRP A 957 -9.60 20.11 63.75
CA TRP A 957 -8.14 20.20 63.83
C TRP A 957 -7.60 19.67 65.17
N ALA A 958 -8.27 20.03 66.27
CA ALA A 958 -7.89 19.70 67.64
C ALA A 958 -8.07 18.22 68.04
N ALA A 959 -8.89 17.46 67.31
CA ALA A 959 -9.32 16.10 67.70
C ALA A 959 -8.16 15.10 67.85
N ASP A 960 -7.05 15.30 67.12
CA ASP A 960 -5.88 14.41 67.12
C ASP A 960 -4.62 15.05 67.75
N GLN A 961 -4.79 16.17 68.47
CA GLN A 961 -3.68 16.88 69.11
C GLN A 961 -3.57 16.52 70.58
N ASP A 962 -2.33 16.51 71.10
CA ASP A 962 -2.10 16.41 72.53
C ASP A 962 -2.64 17.64 73.29
N PRO A 963 -2.93 17.52 74.59
CA PRO A 963 -3.55 18.59 75.37
C PRO A 963 -2.79 19.92 75.31
N GLY A 964 -1.45 19.87 75.18
CA GLY A 964 -0.60 21.05 75.05
C GLY A 964 -0.93 21.84 73.79
N TYR A 965 -0.89 21.20 72.60
CA TYR A 965 -1.22 21.90 71.35
C TYR A 965 -2.71 22.20 71.20
N ARG A 966 -3.58 21.41 71.84
CA ARG A 966 -5.01 21.72 71.89
C ARG A 966 -5.27 23.02 72.65
N SER A 967 -4.64 23.18 73.81
CA SER A 967 -4.68 24.42 74.58
C SER A 967 -4.05 25.57 73.80
N PHE A 968 -2.90 25.36 73.15
CA PHE A 968 -2.29 26.36 72.26
C PHE A 968 -3.25 26.80 71.15
N PHE A 969 -3.94 25.86 70.49
CA PHE A 969 -4.90 26.18 69.44
C PHE A 969 -6.03 27.06 69.97
N TYR A 970 -6.75 26.64 71.01
CA TYR A 970 -7.90 27.41 71.49
C TYR A 970 -7.53 28.67 72.27
N ARG A 971 -6.51 28.64 73.12
CA ARG A 971 -6.20 29.72 74.06
C ARG A 971 -5.18 30.73 73.53
N ILE A 972 -4.42 30.37 72.50
CA ILE A 972 -3.38 31.24 71.93
C ILE A 972 -3.69 31.55 70.47
N LEU A 973 -3.76 30.53 69.61
CA LEU A 973 -3.93 30.70 68.17
C LEU A 973 -5.23 31.42 67.79
N LEU A 974 -6.40 30.90 68.20
CA LEU A 974 -7.68 31.51 67.78
C LEU A 974 -7.82 32.96 68.28
N PRO A 975 -7.52 33.27 69.56
CA PRO A 975 -7.54 34.64 70.05
C PRO A 975 -6.53 35.57 69.34
N ASP A 976 -5.36 35.06 68.95
CA ASP A 976 -4.40 35.87 68.20
C ASP A 976 -4.88 36.13 66.76
N MET A 977 -5.49 35.15 66.10
CA MET A 977 -6.17 35.35 64.80
C MET A 977 -7.32 36.36 64.92
N GLN A 978 -8.07 36.31 66.03
CA GLN A 978 -9.13 37.26 66.34
C GLN A 978 -8.61 38.70 66.47
N LYS A 979 -7.51 38.90 67.22
CA LYS A 979 -6.85 40.22 67.36
C LYS A 979 -6.33 40.76 66.04
N LEU A 980 -5.88 39.88 65.15
CA LEU A 980 -5.47 40.23 63.78
C LEU A 980 -6.68 40.54 62.87
N GLY A 981 -7.91 40.44 63.39
CA GLY A 981 -9.13 40.72 62.66
C GLY A 981 -9.46 39.66 61.61
N LYS A 982 -9.02 38.41 61.81
CA LYS A 982 -9.38 37.29 60.93
C LYS A 982 -10.76 36.76 61.30
N ILE A 983 -11.48 36.21 60.33
CA ILE A 983 -12.71 35.45 60.58
C ILE A 983 -12.31 33.99 60.80
N VAL A 984 -12.72 33.39 61.90
CA VAL A 984 -12.32 32.03 62.25
C VAL A 984 -13.56 31.15 62.43
N ILE A 985 -13.66 30.08 61.63
CA ILE A 985 -14.72 29.09 61.73
C ILE A 985 -14.09 27.76 62.13
N ALA A 986 -14.37 27.29 63.35
CA ALA A 986 -13.86 26.02 63.84
C ALA A 986 -14.99 25.02 64.03
N ILE A 987 -14.90 23.87 63.35
CA ILE A 987 -15.76 22.72 63.61
C ILE A 987 -15.11 21.93 64.74
N THR A 988 -15.78 21.87 65.89
CA THR A 988 -15.21 21.29 67.09
C THR A 988 -16.24 20.55 67.95
N HIS A 989 -15.72 19.66 68.79
CA HIS A 989 -16.44 18.93 69.82
C HIS A 989 -15.90 19.21 71.23
N ASP A 990 -14.88 20.07 71.37
CA ASP A 990 -14.22 20.37 72.65
C ASP A 990 -15.02 21.42 73.45
N ASP A 991 -16.03 20.97 74.19
CA ASP A 991 -16.90 21.79 75.05
C ASP A 991 -16.15 22.65 76.09
N HIS A 992 -14.99 22.18 76.56
CA HIS A 992 -14.12 22.89 77.51
C HIS A 992 -13.59 24.25 77.01
N TYR A 993 -13.69 24.52 75.71
CA TYR A 993 -13.18 25.75 75.09
C TYR A 993 -14.28 26.57 74.41
N PHE A 994 -15.55 26.22 74.61
CA PHE A 994 -16.69 26.94 74.02
C PHE A 994 -16.73 28.43 74.42
N ASP A 995 -16.15 28.78 75.57
CA ASP A 995 -15.99 30.15 76.05
C ASP A 995 -15.06 31.02 75.17
N VAL A 996 -14.24 30.41 74.32
CA VAL A 996 -13.36 31.12 73.38
C VAL A 996 -14.14 31.68 72.18
N ALA A 997 -15.26 31.04 71.80
CA ALA A 997 -16.03 31.44 70.63
C ALA A 997 -16.90 32.67 70.92
N ASN A 998 -17.04 33.56 69.93
CA ASN A 998 -18.02 34.64 69.99
C ASN A 998 -19.45 34.11 69.83
N ASP A 999 -19.62 33.11 68.97
CA ASP A 999 -20.90 32.44 68.76
C ASP A 999 -20.68 30.94 68.55
N ILE A 1000 -21.67 30.16 68.97
CA ILE A 1000 -21.67 28.70 68.84
C ILE A 1000 -22.96 28.30 68.12
N MET A 1001 -22.81 27.60 67.00
CA MET A 1001 -23.91 27.08 66.21
C MET A 1001 -23.91 25.56 66.26
N LYS A 1002 -25.07 24.97 66.56
CA LYS A 1002 -25.28 23.54 66.61
C LYS A 1002 -25.94 23.06 65.33
N MET A 1003 -25.26 22.16 64.63
CA MET A 1003 -25.77 21.47 63.46
C MET A 1003 -26.53 20.21 63.89
N LYS A 1004 -27.82 20.11 63.55
CA LYS A 1004 -28.70 18.97 63.87
C LYS A 1004 -29.54 18.58 62.65
N GLN A 1005 -29.35 17.35 62.16
CA GLN A 1005 -30.10 16.80 61.02
C GLN A 1005 -30.19 17.75 59.80
N GLY A 1006 -29.08 18.38 59.42
CA GLY A 1006 -29.04 19.29 58.28
C GLY A 1006 -29.46 20.74 58.57
N ARG A 1007 -29.94 21.05 59.78
CA ARG A 1007 -30.32 22.40 60.20
C ARG A 1007 -29.28 23.02 61.12
N LEU A 1008 -29.06 24.32 60.97
CA LEU A 1008 -28.17 25.12 61.82
C LEU A 1008 -29.02 25.90 62.83
N GLU A 1009 -28.77 25.69 64.12
CA GLU A 1009 -29.49 26.34 65.22
C GLU A 1009 -28.49 26.99 66.18
N LYS A 1010 -28.83 28.14 66.78
CA LYS A 1010 -27.97 28.78 67.78
C LYS A 1010 -27.88 27.90 69.03
N TYR A 1011 -26.67 27.62 69.49
CA TYR A 1011 -26.47 26.84 70.70
C TYR A 1011 -26.61 27.74 71.93
N VAL A 1012 -27.63 27.47 72.75
CA VAL A 1012 -27.79 28.11 74.07
C VAL A 1012 -27.37 27.06 75.11
N SER A 1013 -26.25 27.31 75.79
CA SER A 1013 -25.80 26.47 76.90
C SER A 1013 -26.72 26.67 78.10
N GLU A 1014 -27.22 25.57 78.69
CA GLU A 1014 -27.99 25.61 79.94
C GLU A 1014 -27.15 26.04 81.16
N ASN A 1015 -25.83 26.22 81.02
CA ASN A 1015 -24.89 26.55 82.10
C ASN A 1015 -24.14 27.89 81.94
N LEU A 1016 -24.51 28.75 81.00
CA LEU A 1016 -23.91 30.10 80.90
C LEU A 1016 -24.55 31.15 81.82
N SER A 1017 -25.60 30.80 82.57
CA SER A 1017 -26.33 31.70 83.48
C SER A 1017 -25.81 31.72 84.93
N ALA A 1018 -24.70 31.05 85.25
CA ALA A 1018 -24.22 30.92 86.64
C ALA A 1018 -22.89 31.64 86.95
N VAL A 1019 -22.36 32.51 86.07
CA VAL A 1019 -21.06 33.20 86.29
C VAL A 1019 -21.19 34.73 86.30
N GLU A 1020 -22.37 35.27 86.60
CA GLU A 1020 -22.51 36.63 87.12
C GLU A 1020 -23.13 36.57 88.53
N LEU A 1021 -22.26 36.39 89.53
CA LEU A 1021 -22.35 36.86 90.93
C LEU A 1021 -21.38 36.05 91.80
N VAL A 1022 -20.09 36.42 91.80
CA VAL A 1022 -19.26 36.76 92.98
C VAL A 1022 -18.13 37.66 92.49
#